data_AF-A0A921SYW7-F1
#
_entry.id   AF-A0A921SYW7-F1
#
_cell.length_a   1.000
_cell.length_b   1.000
_cell.length_c   1.000
_cell.angle_alpha   90.00
_cell.angle_beta   90.00
_cell.angle_gamma   90.00
#
_symmetry.space_group_name_H-M   'P 1'
#
loop_
_entity.id
_entity.type
_entity.pdbx_description
1 polymer ?
#
loop_
_entity_poly.entity_id
_entity_poly.type
_entity_poly.pdbx_seq_one_letter_code
_entity_poly.pdbx_strand_id
1 'polypeptide(L)'
;MAQKDKVKELVGGGLNAYHTKALQQMDRIKKKNKEQNHKISILSNELDNDYLTKTEEGSVVSLEYSKDGMVYLDKLQGNTLVNYCTDSSKELTLNGDIDLEGTFVTTTEGVDGGKVYVLCEGNTLILDKNGNEVEAGSEGARLVSVGQDDENGHKIEILSQNKNLYKESEFLSPSLPKETINNKEYYVLKGVNTPTINNLLIDDTMFKFKENTQYTFTIKGMKLHYFHFFYVTYTDGTKSSVKYNNAEETEMTFTTLANKTIKNVFTDTGDTGAKSYILVNGICMKEGIDTTFIPQKSNKKEISLIEPLRGLPNGKKDRFVEIGGKWFIERNVGQSDLIITGGSKWGRGVAEGMIGFYGILSTANLNYNGTAFEVEGNIVCDKLNSCIRSKLSTETKNSIIRGDNYVGVVVKRSDLETEDLEGVKKYINSLNAKFIYNLATPVYEPLEIEPILNCYNDTTHISNNSIIPCNMKIKNSGYNVIIKPSTLYTVALNTNKSGTIGMNLGGVKGTTTNNVLTLTTPATLTDDSLRIHGKGIKGSKVRLLEGDKTNWIPSFFEGMQSSFEDKFDTTDNTYKMEILSNNENLLDLTQHSIGTPYTNHYVIKNNSIIGIYEGDNYTDFQIWFNLKRNRTYKLSYSQESTYRLNENNSQLLIGKRSGYSGDCVLHQCYNGSAGIITNVPYDGWYTLHFHSLKNNNTIKDLQLKESNLPTDFVERKYNKIQFSSIEPLRKWDRFVFKDGQLMIERNTKEYIASENDIWQEVVGTRTLNRFKMILSSKIYNSVGNKFNLISDGFIVSENLNENCGYIYADRTFDALFIYSKNSLNDFHKNMKIACKLEEPTYEEIPFELQKIILEGYENGTLFFDTNIPPTSTITYAGETPIVKSVRLNKTEVLNNTNDINDNIIPYLMDMDYRVVCLQLESNVEGVSMTRLFGGTYEMLQRDILSNRYSKEEYKYRLDAYLSANKITNEEYERLGDMLNE
;
A
#
# COMPACT_ATOMS: atom_id res chain seq x y z
N MET A 1 102.04 33.66 -0.79
CA MET A 1 100.72 33.29 -0.21
C MET A 1 100.95 32.11 0.71
N ALA A 2 100.73 32.31 2.02
CA ALA A 2 101.16 31.37 3.04
C ALA A 2 100.35 30.07 2.97
N GLN A 3 100.99 28.95 3.29
CA GLN A 3 100.38 27.60 3.37
C GLN A 3 99.08 27.59 4.20
N LYS A 4 98.95 28.53 5.15
CA LYS A 4 97.78 28.80 6.00
C LYS A 4 96.52 29.25 5.23
N ASP A 5 96.66 30.04 4.16
CA ASP A 5 95.51 30.57 3.40
C ASP A 5 94.93 29.52 2.45
N LYS A 6 95.78 28.68 1.85
CA LYS A 6 95.37 27.52 1.04
C LYS A 6 94.63 26.45 1.86
N VAL A 7 95.05 26.21 3.10
CA VAL A 7 94.37 25.27 4.01
C VAL A 7 93.00 25.81 4.41
N LYS A 8 92.86 27.11 4.72
CA LYS A 8 91.56 27.73 5.01
C LYS A 8 90.59 27.67 3.83
N GLU A 9 91.07 27.87 2.61
CA GLU A 9 90.26 27.80 1.39
C GLU A 9 89.81 26.35 1.07
N LEU A 10 90.71 25.37 1.18
CA LEU A 10 90.38 23.95 1.01
C LEU A 10 89.41 23.43 2.08
N VAL A 11 89.59 23.85 3.33
CA VAL A 11 88.71 23.50 4.46
C VAL A 11 87.35 24.21 4.31
N GLY A 12 87.32 25.48 3.93
CA GLY A 12 86.09 26.24 3.69
C GLY A 12 85.29 25.76 2.47
N GLY A 13 85.97 25.41 1.37
CA GLY A 13 85.36 24.83 0.17
C GLY A 13 84.79 23.44 0.43
N GLY A 14 85.52 22.62 1.19
CA GLY A 14 85.03 21.35 1.72
C GLY A 14 83.78 21.57 2.58
N LEU A 15 83.88 22.37 3.65
CA LEU A 15 82.78 22.65 4.59
C LEU A 15 81.52 23.20 3.91
N ASN A 16 81.62 24.04 2.89
CA ASN A 16 80.47 24.56 2.16
C ASN A 16 79.80 23.51 1.25
N ALA A 17 80.59 22.69 0.53
CA ALA A 17 80.06 21.58 -0.25
C ALA A 17 79.39 20.54 0.68
N TYR A 18 79.94 20.37 1.87
CA TYR A 18 79.47 19.48 2.93
C TYR A 18 78.17 20.00 3.57
N HIS A 19 78.11 21.27 3.98
CA HIS A 19 76.91 21.92 4.51
C HIS A 19 75.73 21.85 3.53
N THR A 20 76.01 22.02 2.23
CA THR A 20 74.99 21.93 1.17
C THR A 20 74.40 20.52 1.08
N LYS A 21 75.21 19.46 1.19
CA LYS A 21 74.72 18.06 1.18
C LYS A 21 73.89 17.72 2.42
N ALA A 22 74.31 18.20 3.59
CA ALA A 22 73.57 17.99 4.84
C ALA A 22 72.19 18.68 4.83
N LEU A 23 72.12 19.92 4.34
CA LEU A 23 70.85 20.64 4.16
C LEU A 23 69.93 19.92 3.17
N GLN A 24 70.45 19.43 2.05
CA GLN A 24 69.66 18.67 1.07
C GLN A 24 69.09 17.36 1.65
N GLN A 25 69.84 16.66 2.51
CA GLN A 25 69.34 15.47 3.20
C GLN A 25 68.31 15.80 4.29
N MET A 26 68.54 16.85 5.09
CA MET A 26 67.56 17.32 6.09
C MET A 26 66.25 17.77 5.43
N ASP A 27 66.31 18.46 4.30
CA ASP A 27 65.11 18.91 3.57
C ASP A 27 64.34 17.72 2.96
N ARG A 28 65.04 16.68 2.49
CA ARG A 28 64.40 15.42 2.08
C ARG A 28 63.66 14.76 3.25
N ILE A 29 64.28 14.68 4.44
CA ILE A 29 63.66 14.08 5.63
C ILE A 29 62.47 14.90 6.10
N LYS A 30 62.58 16.23 6.16
CA LYS A 30 61.46 17.12 6.52
C LYS A 30 60.28 16.97 5.54
N LYS A 31 60.56 16.85 4.24
CA LYS A 31 59.53 16.63 3.23
C LYS A 31 58.82 15.29 3.43
N LYS A 32 59.58 14.20 3.66
CA LYS A 32 59.01 12.87 3.97
C LYS A 32 58.15 12.88 5.24
N ASN A 33 58.60 13.52 6.32
CA ASN A 33 57.83 13.63 7.56
C ASN A 33 56.54 14.45 7.37
N LYS A 34 56.56 15.51 6.55
CA LYS A 34 55.36 16.30 6.24
C LYS A 34 54.36 15.49 5.42
N GLU A 35 54.83 14.72 4.43
CA GLU A 35 53.99 13.79 3.66
C GLU A 35 53.40 12.68 4.55
N GLN A 36 54.17 12.16 5.52
CA GLN A 36 53.70 11.18 6.49
C GLN A 36 52.61 11.76 7.39
N ASN A 37 52.81 12.94 7.99
CA ASN A 37 51.82 13.60 8.84
C ASN A 37 50.53 13.93 8.08
N HIS A 38 50.64 14.29 6.80
CA HIS A 38 49.47 14.52 5.96
C HIS A 38 48.67 13.23 5.70
N LYS A 39 49.35 12.10 5.42
CA LYS A 39 48.69 10.79 5.29
C LYS A 39 48.00 10.35 6.60
N ILE A 40 48.62 10.59 7.76
CA ILE A 40 48.01 10.33 9.08
C ILE A 40 46.76 11.18 9.29
N SER A 41 46.79 12.46 8.90
CA SER A 41 45.63 13.34 9.00
C SER A 41 44.47 12.92 8.11
N ILE A 42 44.74 12.36 6.92
CA ILE A 42 43.69 11.81 6.04
C ILE A 42 43.09 10.55 6.66
N LEU A 43 43.94 9.63 7.16
CA LEU A 43 43.50 8.38 7.80
C LEU A 43 42.69 8.61 9.08
N SER A 44 42.99 9.66 9.83
CA SER A 44 42.22 10.02 11.04
C SER A 44 40.84 10.60 10.72
N ASN A 45 40.63 11.13 9.52
CA ASN A 45 39.34 11.66 9.07
C ASN A 45 38.44 10.57 8.43
N GLU A 46 38.98 9.39 8.10
CA GLU A 46 38.22 8.23 7.61
C GLU A 46 37.59 7.38 8.76
N LEU A 47 37.75 7.80 10.02
CA LEU A 47 37.33 7.10 11.24
C LEU A 47 36.13 7.78 11.93
N ASP A 48 35.09 8.17 11.17
CA ASP A 48 33.81 8.56 11.77
C ASP A 48 33.09 7.31 12.30
N ASN A 49 32.74 7.30 13.59
CA ASN A 49 32.14 6.16 14.28
C ASN A 49 30.77 5.73 13.71
N ASP A 50 30.10 6.59 12.93
CA ASP A 50 28.82 6.28 12.27
C ASP A 50 28.96 5.27 11.11
N TYR A 51 30.18 4.97 10.66
CA TYR A 51 30.45 3.97 9.62
C TYR A 51 30.63 2.54 10.14
N LEU A 52 30.73 2.36 11.47
CA LEU A 52 31.01 1.05 12.06
C LEU A 52 29.74 0.33 12.50
N THR A 53 28.70 1.01 12.98
CA THR A 53 27.46 0.36 13.46
C THR A 53 26.22 0.99 12.85
N LYS A 54 25.35 0.18 12.22
CA LYS A 54 24.13 0.61 11.55
C LYS A 54 22.93 -0.13 12.11
N THR A 55 21.84 0.57 12.42
CA THR A 55 20.54 -0.06 12.72
C THR A 55 19.54 0.25 11.60
N GLU A 56 19.00 -0.77 10.96
CA GLU A 56 18.09 -0.64 9.82
C GLU A 56 17.00 -1.72 9.86
N GLU A 57 15.76 -1.34 9.52
CA GLU A 57 14.67 -2.26 9.23
C GLU A 57 14.65 -2.55 7.73
N GLY A 58 14.87 -3.81 7.35
CA GLY A 58 14.99 -4.19 5.94
C GLY A 58 15.40 -5.64 5.77
N SER A 59 14.87 -6.32 4.74
CA SER A 59 15.34 -7.66 4.36
C SER A 59 16.65 -7.61 3.58
N VAL A 60 17.06 -6.43 3.12
CA VAL A 60 18.36 -6.20 2.49
C VAL A 60 19.00 -4.97 3.15
N VAL A 61 20.24 -5.08 3.60
CA VAL A 61 20.97 -3.99 4.27
C VAL A 61 22.29 -3.78 3.55
N SER A 62 22.42 -2.59 2.95
CA SER A 62 23.62 -2.21 2.19
C SER A 62 24.69 -1.70 3.17
N LEU A 63 25.90 -2.25 3.06
CA LEU A 63 27.09 -1.85 3.82
C LEU A 63 27.98 -0.98 2.92
N GLU A 64 27.41 0.13 2.43
CA GLU A 64 28.10 1.07 1.54
C GLU A 64 29.41 1.54 2.22
N TYR A 65 30.49 1.60 1.45
CA TYR A 65 31.84 1.99 1.91
C TYR A 65 32.53 1.02 2.87
N SER A 66 31.94 -0.14 3.18
CA SER A 66 32.63 -1.22 3.88
C SER A 66 33.82 -1.76 3.07
N LYS A 67 34.78 -2.40 3.74
CA LYS A 67 35.95 -3.09 3.15
C LYS A 67 35.85 -4.61 3.41
N ASP A 68 36.84 -5.38 2.97
CA ASP A 68 36.96 -6.76 3.40
C ASP A 68 37.25 -6.85 4.92
N GLY A 69 36.57 -7.75 5.64
CA GLY A 69 36.67 -7.85 7.11
C GLY A 69 35.63 -8.77 7.74
N MET A 70 35.12 -8.39 8.91
CA MET A 70 34.08 -9.12 9.66
C MET A 70 32.83 -8.25 9.85
N VAL A 71 31.67 -8.88 9.83
CA VAL A 71 30.37 -8.26 10.08
C VAL A 71 29.71 -8.94 11.27
N TYR A 72 29.47 -8.19 12.32
CA TYR A 72 28.79 -8.62 13.53
C TYR A 72 27.31 -8.26 13.43
N LEU A 73 26.43 -9.24 13.61
CA LEU A 73 25.01 -8.99 13.82
C LEU A 73 24.77 -8.87 15.33
N ASP A 74 24.85 -7.66 15.87
CA ASP A 74 24.76 -7.40 17.31
C ASP A 74 23.35 -7.60 17.85
N LYS A 75 22.34 -7.25 17.04
CA LYS A 75 20.93 -7.42 17.37
C LYS A 75 20.13 -7.79 16.14
N LEU A 76 19.29 -8.80 16.26
CA LEU A 76 18.23 -9.11 15.30
C LEU A 76 16.92 -9.16 16.05
N GLN A 77 15.99 -8.25 15.73
CA GLN A 77 14.67 -8.18 16.33
C GLN A 77 13.62 -8.44 15.26
N GLY A 78 12.69 -9.33 15.55
CA GLY A 78 11.60 -9.66 14.66
C GLY A 78 10.61 -8.52 14.51
N ASN A 79 9.81 -8.64 13.47
CA ASN A 79 8.71 -7.75 13.18
C ASN A 79 7.44 -8.55 12.93
N THR A 80 6.30 -7.90 13.11
CA THR A 80 4.98 -8.48 12.81
C THR A 80 4.15 -7.38 12.17
N LEU A 81 3.71 -7.63 10.95
CA LEU A 81 2.89 -6.71 10.17
C LEU A 81 1.48 -7.25 10.03
N VAL A 82 0.55 -6.31 9.88
CA VAL A 82 -0.86 -6.59 9.59
C VAL A 82 -1.18 -6.01 8.24
N ASN A 83 -1.75 -6.84 7.36
CA ASN A 83 -2.42 -6.36 6.18
C ASN A 83 -3.86 -6.02 6.55
N TYR A 84 -4.13 -4.72 6.73
CA TYR A 84 -5.43 -4.23 7.17
C TYR A 84 -6.52 -4.30 6.08
N CYS A 85 -6.23 -4.91 4.93
CA CYS A 85 -7.20 -5.22 3.88
C CYS A 85 -7.65 -6.68 4.01
N THR A 86 -8.90 -6.89 4.45
CA THR A 86 -9.39 -8.21 4.89
C THR A 86 -9.79 -9.11 3.72
N ASP A 87 -10.15 -8.55 2.56
CA ASP A 87 -10.42 -9.26 1.31
C ASP A 87 -9.30 -9.02 0.27
N SER A 88 -8.05 -8.94 0.73
CA SER A 88 -6.91 -8.49 -0.06
C SER A 88 -6.51 -9.35 -1.26
N SER A 89 -6.89 -10.64 -1.30
CA SER A 89 -6.70 -11.51 -2.46
C SER A 89 -7.68 -11.27 -3.60
N LYS A 90 -8.77 -10.52 -3.36
CA LYS A 90 -9.80 -10.19 -4.36
C LYS A 90 -9.20 -9.45 -5.56
N GLU A 91 -9.49 -9.96 -6.76
CA GLU A 91 -9.17 -9.27 -8.02
C GLU A 91 -10.35 -8.36 -8.44
N LEU A 92 -10.05 -7.11 -8.75
CA LEU A 92 -11.01 -6.14 -9.28
C LEU A 92 -10.57 -5.62 -10.65
N THR A 93 -11.49 -5.58 -11.61
CA THR A 93 -11.35 -4.75 -12.81
C THR A 93 -11.70 -3.33 -12.44
N LEU A 94 -10.74 -2.42 -12.52
CA LEU A 94 -10.88 -1.05 -12.03
C LEU A 94 -11.62 -0.18 -13.07
N ASN A 95 -12.64 0.53 -12.60
CA ASN A 95 -13.25 1.64 -13.35
C ASN A 95 -12.38 2.90 -13.24
N GLY A 96 -12.74 3.97 -13.93
CA GLY A 96 -12.30 5.33 -13.57
C GLY A 96 -12.83 5.74 -12.19
N ASP A 97 -12.64 7.01 -11.82
CA ASP A 97 -13.13 7.53 -10.53
C ASP A 97 -14.64 7.79 -10.60
N ILE A 98 -15.45 6.87 -10.05
CA ILE A 98 -16.91 7.01 -9.98
C ILE A 98 -17.31 7.32 -8.54
N ASP A 99 -17.86 8.52 -8.35
CA ASP A 99 -18.59 8.96 -7.15
C ASP A 99 -19.68 9.92 -7.63
N LEU A 100 -20.84 9.35 -7.99
CA LEU A 100 -21.96 10.06 -8.61
C LEU A 100 -23.24 9.86 -7.79
N GLU A 101 -24.19 10.77 -7.90
CA GLU A 101 -25.48 10.66 -7.24
C GLU A 101 -26.64 11.07 -8.14
N GLY A 102 -27.83 10.52 -7.88
CA GLY A 102 -29.07 10.88 -8.58
C GLY A 102 -30.13 9.78 -8.53
N THR A 103 -31.30 10.09 -9.06
CA THR A 103 -32.43 9.13 -9.20
C THR A 103 -32.29 8.22 -10.41
N PHE A 104 -31.52 8.67 -11.40
CA PHE A 104 -31.03 7.91 -12.55
C PHE A 104 -29.59 8.38 -12.80
N VAL A 105 -28.64 7.45 -12.84
CA VAL A 105 -27.21 7.80 -12.92
C VAL A 105 -26.60 7.25 -14.20
N THR A 106 -25.83 8.08 -14.90
CA THR A 106 -25.04 7.66 -16.06
C THR A 106 -23.57 7.88 -15.77
N THR A 107 -22.72 6.89 -16.03
CA THR A 107 -21.26 7.03 -15.93
C THR A 107 -20.57 6.67 -17.25
N THR A 108 -19.54 7.43 -17.60
CA THR A 108 -18.64 7.16 -18.73
C THR A 108 -17.28 6.59 -18.31
N GLU A 109 -17.09 6.40 -17.01
CA GLU A 109 -15.86 5.93 -16.40
C GLU A 109 -15.84 4.41 -16.18
N GLY A 110 -16.96 3.74 -16.49
CA GLY A 110 -17.08 2.29 -16.42
C GLY A 110 -16.21 1.55 -17.43
N VAL A 111 -15.92 0.28 -17.13
CA VAL A 111 -15.35 -0.70 -18.06
C VAL A 111 -16.10 -2.03 -17.95
N ASP A 112 -16.06 -2.82 -19.01
CA ASP A 112 -16.64 -4.17 -19.01
C ASP A 112 -16.04 -5.01 -17.86
N GLY A 113 -16.91 -5.48 -16.96
CA GLY A 113 -16.52 -6.28 -15.79
C GLY A 113 -16.03 -5.48 -14.59
N GLY A 114 -15.92 -4.15 -14.70
CA GLY A 114 -15.80 -3.28 -13.53
C GLY A 114 -17.08 -3.31 -12.69
N LYS A 115 -16.99 -2.98 -11.40
CA LYS A 115 -18.14 -3.05 -10.48
C LYS A 115 -18.32 -1.77 -9.67
N VAL A 116 -19.57 -1.48 -9.34
CA VAL A 116 -19.98 -0.33 -8.52
C VAL A 116 -20.98 -0.77 -7.46
N TYR A 117 -20.92 -0.14 -6.29
CA TYR A 117 -21.98 -0.22 -5.30
C TYR A 117 -23.04 0.84 -5.56
N VAL A 118 -24.30 0.48 -5.34
CA VAL A 118 -25.48 1.34 -5.45
C VAL A 118 -26.05 1.55 -4.05
N LEU A 119 -25.78 2.70 -3.45
CA LEU A 119 -26.29 3.05 -2.13
C LEU A 119 -27.62 3.78 -2.31
N CYS A 120 -28.73 3.11 -2.00
CA CYS A 120 -30.07 3.69 -2.08
C CYS A 120 -30.42 4.44 -0.79
N GLU A 121 -30.97 5.65 -0.91
CA GLU A 121 -31.60 6.38 0.17
C GLU A 121 -33.11 6.53 -0.08
N GLY A 122 -33.87 6.32 0.98
CA GLY A 122 -35.31 6.38 0.98
C GLY A 122 -35.89 7.77 0.75
N ASN A 123 -37.14 7.77 0.34
CA ASN A 123 -37.97 8.95 0.24
C ASN A 123 -39.42 8.54 0.50
N THR A 124 -40.25 9.49 0.92
CA THR A 124 -41.68 9.24 1.17
C THR A 124 -42.50 10.40 0.61
N LEU A 125 -43.49 10.07 -0.22
CA LEU A 125 -44.46 11.02 -0.75
C LEU A 125 -45.85 10.73 -0.19
N ILE A 126 -46.72 11.74 -0.24
CA ILE A 126 -48.14 11.60 0.07
C ILE A 126 -48.89 11.56 -1.25
N LEU A 127 -49.48 10.41 -1.56
CA LEU A 127 -50.18 10.20 -2.83
C LEU A 127 -51.68 10.03 -2.61
N ASP A 128 -52.50 10.49 -3.56
CA ASP A 128 -53.92 10.15 -3.62
C ASP A 128 -54.14 8.71 -4.15
N LYS A 129 -55.41 8.31 -4.27
CA LYS A 129 -55.80 6.99 -4.83
C LYS A 129 -55.39 6.79 -6.29
N ASN A 130 -55.12 7.86 -7.02
CA ASN A 130 -54.72 7.85 -8.42
C ASN A 130 -53.19 7.92 -8.59
N GLY A 131 -52.43 8.03 -7.50
CA GLY A 131 -50.97 8.13 -7.51
C GLY A 131 -50.41 9.55 -7.68
N ASN A 132 -51.24 10.58 -7.59
CA ASN A 132 -50.78 11.98 -7.66
C ASN A 132 -50.32 12.47 -6.29
N GLU A 133 -49.24 13.25 -6.26
CA GLU A 133 -48.77 13.89 -5.03
C GLU A 133 -49.81 14.92 -4.52
N VAL A 134 -50.15 14.85 -3.24
CA VAL A 134 -51.14 15.70 -2.58
C VAL A 134 -50.68 16.15 -1.20
N GLU A 135 -51.28 17.22 -0.68
CA GLU A 135 -51.03 17.64 0.71
C GLU A 135 -51.55 16.62 1.72
N ALA A 136 -50.87 16.56 2.87
CA ALA A 136 -51.31 15.77 4.02
C ALA A 136 -52.75 16.11 4.43
N GLY A 137 -53.54 15.08 4.71
CA GLY A 137 -54.96 15.22 5.06
C GLY A 137 -55.92 15.50 3.90
N SER A 138 -55.44 15.42 2.66
CA SER A 138 -56.33 15.36 1.49
C SER A 138 -57.13 14.04 1.47
N GLU A 139 -58.29 14.03 0.83
CA GLU A 139 -59.12 12.83 0.72
C GLU A 139 -58.37 11.72 -0.02
N GLY A 140 -58.31 10.52 0.58
CA GLY A 140 -57.60 9.38 -0.01
C GLY A 140 -56.07 9.43 0.08
N ALA A 141 -55.48 10.46 0.71
CA ALA A 141 -54.03 10.59 0.88
C ALA A 141 -53.42 9.40 1.64
N ARG A 142 -52.29 8.87 1.17
CA ARG A 142 -51.53 7.78 1.80
C ARG A 142 -50.03 8.02 1.70
N LEU A 143 -49.27 7.58 2.70
CA LEU A 143 -47.81 7.57 2.65
C LEU A 143 -47.33 6.43 1.73
N VAL A 144 -46.48 6.74 0.77
CA VAL A 144 -45.84 5.77 -0.13
C VAL A 144 -44.35 6.05 -0.16
N SER A 145 -43.54 5.02 0.09
CA SER A 145 -42.09 5.15 0.18
C SER A 145 -41.35 4.31 -0.87
N VAL A 146 -40.03 4.53 -1.00
CA VAL A 146 -39.19 3.80 -1.95
C VAL A 146 -39.26 2.28 -1.69
N GLY A 147 -39.50 1.52 -2.75
CA GLY A 147 -39.65 0.05 -2.71
C GLY A 147 -41.04 -0.44 -2.30
N GLN A 148 -42.04 0.46 -2.30
CA GLN A 148 -43.45 0.19 -2.00
C GLN A 148 -44.34 0.32 -3.25
N ASP A 149 -43.91 -0.32 -4.35
CA ASP A 149 -44.46 -0.07 -5.68
C ASP A 149 -45.72 -0.91 -6.03
N ASP A 150 -46.11 -1.90 -5.18
CA ASP A 150 -47.35 -2.70 -5.31
C ASP A 150 -47.90 -3.22 -3.95
N GLU A 151 -48.99 -4.00 -3.97
CA GLU A 151 -49.65 -4.56 -2.77
C GLU A 151 -48.77 -5.54 -1.96
N ASN A 152 -47.69 -6.07 -2.55
CA ASN A 152 -46.68 -6.92 -1.90
C ASN A 152 -45.38 -6.14 -1.59
N GLY A 153 -45.41 -4.80 -1.77
CA GLY A 153 -44.25 -3.94 -1.95
C GLY A 153 -43.31 -3.85 -0.74
N HIS A 154 -42.25 -4.64 -0.80
CA HIS A 154 -41.06 -4.53 0.05
C HIS A 154 -39.81 -4.97 -0.73
N LYS A 155 -39.62 -4.44 -1.94
CA LYS A 155 -38.46 -4.78 -2.77
C LYS A 155 -37.98 -3.59 -3.59
N ILE A 156 -36.68 -3.58 -3.87
CA ILE A 156 -36.08 -2.66 -4.84
C ILE A 156 -35.24 -3.45 -5.83
N GLU A 157 -35.49 -3.23 -7.11
CA GLU A 157 -34.70 -3.78 -8.20
C GLU A 157 -33.78 -2.68 -8.73
N ILE A 158 -32.47 -2.87 -8.57
CA ILE A 158 -31.45 -2.01 -9.15
C ILE A 158 -30.92 -2.63 -10.45
N LEU A 159 -30.67 -1.81 -11.44
CA LEU A 159 -30.33 -2.24 -12.79
C LEU A 159 -29.22 -1.37 -13.38
N SER A 160 -28.17 -2.01 -13.90
CA SER A 160 -27.19 -1.39 -14.77
C SER A 160 -27.35 -1.88 -16.20
N GLN A 161 -27.18 -0.98 -17.16
CA GLN A 161 -27.25 -1.27 -18.60
C GLN A 161 -26.10 -0.57 -19.31
N ASN A 162 -25.60 -1.18 -20.38
CA ASN A 162 -24.71 -0.48 -21.30
C ASN A 162 -25.49 0.61 -22.07
N LYS A 163 -24.81 1.29 -23.01
CA LYS A 163 -25.39 2.36 -23.83
C LYS A 163 -26.70 1.99 -24.53
N ASN A 164 -26.94 0.70 -24.79
CA ASN A 164 -28.19 0.23 -25.38
C ASN A 164 -29.29 0.09 -24.30
N LEU A 165 -30.22 1.05 -24.32
CA LEU A 165 -31.36 1.13 -23.42
C LEU A 165 -32.50 0.18 -23.80
N TYR A 166 -32.44 -0.44 -24.99
CA TYR A 166 -33.48 -1.33 -25.48
C TYR A 166 -33.48 -2.66 -24.74
N LYS A 167 -34.59 -3.00 -24.09
CA LYS A 167 -34.82 -4.27 -23.39
C LYS A 167 -35.87 -5.07 -24.13
N GLU A 168 -35.43 -6.15 -24.74
CA GLU A 168 -36.27 -6.98 -25.59
C GLU A 168 -37.53 -7.51 -24.88
N SER A 169 -37.41 -7.93 -23.62
CA SER A 169 -38.53 -8.44 -22.81
C SER A 169 -39.57 -7.39 -22.42
N GLU A 170 -39.23 -6.10 -22.46
CA GLU A 170 -40.13 -5.00 -22.08
C GLU A 170 -40.77 -4.36 -23.32
N PHE A 171 -40.06 -4.29 -24.45
CA PHE A 171 -40.53 -3.58 -25.66
C PHE A 171 -41.18 -4.47 -26.72
N LEU A 172 -41.01 -5.79 -26.61
CA LEU A 172 -41.69 -6.74 -27.47
C LEU A 172 -42.80 -7.44 -26.67
N SER A 173 -43.96 -7.60 -27.29
CA SER A 173 -44.98 -8.48 -26.74
C SER A 173 -44.38 -9.88 -26.56
N PRO A 174 -44.55 -10.55 -25.40
CA PRO A 174 -44.08 -11.92 -25.18
C PRO A 174 -44.71 -12.95 -26.16
N SER A 175 -45.67 -12.52 -26.99
CA SER A 175 -46.36 -13.33 -28.01
C SER A 175 -45.84 -13.13 -29.45
N LEU A 176 -44.76 -12.37 -29.68
CA LEU A 176 -44.27 -12.17 -31.06
C LEU A 176 -43.77 -13.48 -31.69
N PRO A 177 -44.24 -13.84 -32.89
CA PRO A 177 -43.73 -15.01 -33.59
C PRO A 177 -42.25 -14.80 -33.94
N LYS A 178 -41.45 -15.84 -33.70
CA LYS A 178 -40.07 -15.94 -34.18
C LYS A 178 -40.03 -16.80 -35.43
N GLU A 179 -39.19 -16.42 -36.38
CA GLU A 179 -38.88 -17.22 -37.55
C GLU A 179 -37.38 -17.50 -37.60
N THR A 180 -37.02 -18.73 -37.95
CA THR A 180 -35.62 -19.13 -38.14
C THR A 180 -35.30 -19.16 -39.62
N ILE A 181 -34.36 -18.32 -40.05
CA ILE A 181 -33.85 -18.28 -41.42
C ILE A 181 -32.33 -18.41 -41.36
N ASN A 182 -31.76 -19.34 -42.12
CA ASN A 182 -30.31 -19.57 -42.17
C ASN A 182 -29.66 -19.77 -40.78
N ASN A 183 -30.30 -20.56 -39.90
CA ASN A 183 -29.88 -20.80 -38.51
C ASN A 183 -29.79 -19.56 -37.61
N LYS A 184 -30.45 -18.45 -37.97
CA LYS A 184 -30.64 -17.28 -37.12
C LYS A 184 -32.11 -17.09 -36.81
N GLU A 185 -32.44 -16.79 -35.56
CA GLU A 185 -33.79 -16.41 -35.15
C GLU A 185 -34.04 -14.92 -35.41
N TYR A 186 -35.25 -14.60 -35.87
CA TYR A 186 -35.73 -13.24 -36.10
C TYR A 186 -37.10 -13.07 -35.47
N TYR A 187 -37.35 -11.88 -34.93
CA TYR A 187 -38.68 -11.43 -34.53
C TYR A 187 -39.47 -10.94 -35.74
N VAL A 188 -40.71 -11.39 -35.86
CA VAL A 188 -41.65 -10.95 -36.90
C VAL A 188 -42.43 -9.74 -36.40
N LEU A 189 -42.10 -8.54 -36.88
CA LEU A 189 -42.87 -7.32 -36.59
C LEU A 189 -43.82 -7.00 -37.74
N LYS A 190 -45.12 -6.98 -37.46
CA LYS A 190 -46.19 -6.62 -38.39
C LYS A 190 -46.53 -5.12 -38.28
N GLY A 191 -47.41 -4.64 -39.14
CA GLY A 191 -47.97 -3.28 -39.05
C GLY A 191 -49.27 -3.22 -38.26
N VAL A 192 -49.57 -2.04 -37.73
CA VAL A 192 -50.71 -1.72 -36.84
C VAL A 192 -52.08 -2.06 -37.45
N ASN A 193 -52.18 -2.15 -38.77
CA ASN A 193 -53.43 -2.39 -39.49
C ASN A 193 -53.78 -3.87 -39.73
N THR A 194 -53.04 -4.81 -39.12
CA THR A 194 -53.41 -6.24 -39.14
C THR A 194 -54.15 -6.65 -37.85
N PRO A 195 -55.20 -7.50 -37.88
CA PRO A 195 -56.04 -7.82 -36.70
C PRO A 195 -55.34 -8.59 -35.57
N THR A 196 -54.03 -8.81 -35.68
CA THR A 196 -53.22 -9.58 -34.73
C THR A 196 -52.06 -8.71 -34.24
N ILE A 197 -52.16 -8.25 -32.99
CA ILE A 197 -51.24 -7.36 -32.28
C ILE A 197 -49.82 -7.94 -32.29
N ASN A 198 -48.95 -7.49 -33.20
CA ASN A 198 -47.54 -7.92 -33.29
C ASN A 198 -46.63 -6.78 -33.79
N ASN A 199 -46.68 -5.60 -33.15
CA ASN A 199 -45.88 -4.43 -33.57
C ASN A 199 -44.89 -4.06 -32.47
N LEU A 200 -43.79 -3.40 -32.84
CA LEU A 200 -42.99 -2.66 -31.87
C LEU A 200 -43.80 -1.42 -31.45
N LEU A 201 -44.05 -1.29 -30.15
CA LEU A 201 -44.58 -0.09 -29.53
C LEU A 201 -43.70 0.20 -28.32
N ILE A 202 -43.17 1.42 -28.24
CA ILE A 202 -42.45 1.93 -27.08
C ILE A 202 -43.18 3.20 -26.68
N ASP A 203 -43.84 3.19 -25.53
CA ASP A 203 -44.56 4.34 -24.99
C ASP A 203 -44.18 4.54 -23.51
N ASP A 204 -44.80 5.55 -22.89
CA ASP A 204 -44.51 5.94 -21.51
C ASP A 204 -44.81 4.85 -20.46
N THR A 205 -45.52 3.77 -20.83
CA THR A 205 -45.74 2.61 -19.95
C THR A 205 -44.58 1.62 -19.98
N MET A 206 -43.83 1.57 -21.09
CA MET A 206 -42.68 0.67 -21.28
C MET A 206 -41.35 1.38 -21.05
N PHE A 207 -41.23 2.63 -21.48
CA PHE A 207 -40.03 3.43 -21.27
C PHE A 207 -40.38 4.91 -21.25
N LYS A 208 -40.03 5.56 -20.15
CA LYS A 208 -40.22 6.99 -19.99
C LYS A 208 -39.07 7.74 -20.68
N PHE A 209 -39.35 8.30 -21.85
CA PHE A 209 -38.39 9.14 -22.55
C PHE A 209 -38.09 10.40 -21.75
N LYS A 210 -36.80 10.77 -21.68
CA LYS A 210 -36.38 12.03 -21.05
C LYS A 210 -36.89 13.21 -21.88
N GLU A 211 -37.34 14.25 -21.19
CA GLU A 211 -37.80 15.47 -21.86
C GLU A 211 -36.69 16.07 -22.73
N ASN A 212 -37.08 16.57 -23.89
CA ASN A 212 -36.20 17.26 -24.84
C ASN A 212 -34.91 16.50 -25.23
N THR A 213 -34.88 15.18 -25.01
CA THR A 213 -33.70 14.35 -25.24
C THR A 213 -33.76 13.67 -26.60
N GLN A 214 -32.65 13.72 -27.33
CA GLN A 214 -32.53 13.06 -28.62
C GLN A 214 -32.13 11.59 -28.43
N TYR A 215 -32.70 10.71 -29.26
CA TYR A 215 -32.42 9.28 -29.24
C TYR A 215 -32.08 8.79 -30.65
N THR A 216 -31.16 7.85 -30.75
CA THR A 216 -30.85 7.11 -31.97
C THR A 216 -31.32 5.67 -31.82
N PHE A 217 -32.05 5.20 -32.83
CA PHE A 217 -32.50 3.82 -32.97
C PHE A 217 -31.75 3.18 -34.13
N THR A 218 -31.08 2.05 -33.85
CA THR A 218 -30.44 1.20 -34.85
C THR A 218 -31.11 -0.16 -34.86
N ILE A 219 -31.56 -0.61 -36.03
CA ILE A 219 -32.35 -1.82 -36.20
C ILE A 219 -31.68 -2.69 -37.24
N LYS A 220 -31.40 -3.93 -36.85
CA LYS A 220 -30.82 -4.95 -37.70
C LYS A 220 -31.89 -5.94 -38.10
N GLY A 221 -32.12 -6.06 -39.40
CA GLY A 221 -33.19 -6.91 -39.89
C GLY A 221 -33.28 -6.98 -41.41
N MET A 222 -34.31 -7.62 -41.92
CA MET A 222 -34.61 -7.66 -43.35
C MET A 222 -36.11 -7.60 -43.57
N LYS A 223 -36.50 -7.05 -44.70
CA LYS A 223 -37.89 -7.01 -45.16
C LYS A 223 -38.18 -8.26 -45.99
N LEU A 224 -39.33 -8.90 -45.74
CA LEU A 224 -39.83 -9.94 -46.64
C LEU A 224 -40.85 -9.40 -47.66
N HIS A 225 -41.80 -8.54 -47.25
CA HIS A 225 -42.85 -8.00 -48.12
C HIS A 225 -43.15 -6.52 -47.82
N TYR A 226 -43.30 -5.67 -48.86
CA TYR A 226 -43.50 -4.19 -48.84
C TYR A 226 -42.60 -3.36 -47.88
N PHE A 227 -42.52 -2.04 -48.05
CA PHE A 227 -41.70 -1.22 -47.13
C PHE A 227 -42.34 -1.15 -45.73
N HIS A 228 -41.55 -0.87 -44.70
CA HIS A 228 -41.98 -0.65 -43.33
C HIS A 228 -41.57 0.73 -42.86
N PHE A 229 -42.35 1.35 -41.97
CA PHE A 229 -42.02 2.63 -41.35
C PHE A 229 -41.81 2.47 -39.86
N PHE A 230 -40.81 3.18 -39.35
CA PHE A 230 -40.64 3.46 -37.93
C PHE A 230 -41.10 4.90 -37.69
N TYR A 231 -42.12 5.06 -36.87
CA TYR A 231 -42.69 6.35 -36.50
C TYR A 231 -42.25 6.73 -35.09
N VAL A 232 -42.02 8.03 -34.91
CA VAL A 232 -41.87 8.67 -33.60
C VAL A 232 -42.94 9.75 -33.52
N THR A 233 -43.77 9.71 -32.48
CA THR A 233 -44.67 10.81 -32.15
C THR A 233 -44.12 11.58 -30.96
N TYR A 234 -44.29 12.89 -30.96
CA TYR A 234 -43.86 13.77 -29.88
C TYR A 234 -45.07 14.27 -29.10
N THR A 235 -44.86 14.73 -27.86
CA THR A 235 -45.93 15.22 -26.99
C THR A 235 -46.62 16.47 -27.54
N ASP A 236 -45.94 17.26 -28.36
CA ASP A 236 -46.48 18.42 -29.09
C ASP A 236 -47.36 18.04 -30.31
N GLY A 237 -47.55 16.74 -30.56
CA GLY A 237 -48.35 16.22 -31.66
C GLY A 237 -47.59 16.06 -32.99
N THR A 238 -46.35 16.53 -33.08
CA THR A 238 -45.54 16.32 -34.28
C THR A 238 -45.14 14.86 -34.46
N LYS A 239 -44.83 14.47 -35.70
CA LYS A 239 -44.45 13.10 -36.07
C LYS A 239 -43.23 13.11 -36.99
N SER A 240 -42.33 12.15 -36.80
CA SER A 240 -41.23 11.86 -37.73
C SER A 240 -41.25 10.38 -38.09
N SER A 241 -40.80 10.03 -39.30
CA SER A 241 -40.77 8.64 -39.75
C SER A 241 -39.54 8.33 -40.58
N VAL A 242 -39.02 7.11 -40.47
CA VAL A 242 -38.01 6.56 -41.38
C VAL A 242 -38.55 5.32 -42.09
N LYS A 243 -38.20 5.14 -43.37
CA LYS A 243 -38.67 4.04 -44.21
C LYS A 243 -37.61 2.95 -44.33
N TYR A 244 -37.92 1.74 -43.88
CA TYR A 244 -37.15 0.50 -44.08
C TYR A 244 -37.62 -0.26 -45.32
N ASN A 245 -36.73 -0.56 -46.28
CA ASN A 245 -37.11 -1.23 -47.53
C ASN A 245 -36.12 -2.29 -48.04
N ASN A 246 -35.12 -2.66 -47.24
CA ASN A 246 -34.05 -3.57 -47.66
C ASN A 246 -34.48 -5.04 -47.54
N ALA A 247 -34.36 -5.80 -48.64
CA ALA A 247 -34.71 -7.22 -48.71
C ALA A 247 -33.64 -8.16 -48.11
N GLU A 248 -32.45 -7.63 -47.82
CA GLU A 248 -31.35 -8.34 -47.16
C GLU A 248 -31.17 -7.85 -45.72
N GLU A 249 -30.43 -8.62 -44.91
CA GLU A 249 -30.08 -8.23 -43.53
C GLU A 249 -29.23 -6.95 -43.57
N THR A 250 -29.80 -5.84 -43.12
CA THR A 250 -29.10 -4.54 -43.06
C THR A 250 -29.37 -3.83 -41.74
N GLU A 251 -28.49 -2.89 -41.38
CA GLU A 251 -28.71 -1.98 -40.26
C GLU A 251 -29.35 -0.68 -40.77
N MET A 252 -30.50 -0.33 -40.21
CA MET A 252 -31.13 0.97 -40.37
C MET A 252 -30.89 1.80 -39.12
N THR A 253 -30.50 3.05 -39.30
CA THR A 253 -30.40 4.00 -38.19
C THR A 253 -31.29 5.22 -38.45
N PHE A 254 -31.97 5.70 -37.41
CA PHE A 254 -32.61 7.00 -37.41
C PHE A 254 -32.44 7.69 -36.06
N THR A 255 -32.44 9.03 -36.09
CA THR A 255 -32.30 9.86 -34.90
C THR A 255 -33.55 10.73 -34.75
N THR A 256 -34.06 10.86 -33.53
CA THR A 256 -35.24 11.67 -33.25
C THR A 256 -34.95 13.17 -33.37
N LEU A 257 -35.99 14.00 -33.36
CA LEU A 257 -35.84 15.46 -33.43
C LEU A 257 -35.25 15.98 -32.11
N ALA A 258 -34.26 16.87 -32.23
CA ALA A 258 -33.68 17.55 -31.07
C ALA A 258 -34.71 18.47 -30.39
N ASN A 259 -34.58 18.67 -29.08
CA ASN A 259 -35.43 19.54 -28.26
C ASN A 259 -36.93 19.20 -28.32
N LYS A 260 -37.27 17.91 -28.47
CA LYS A 260 -38.64 17.42 -28.38
C LYS A 260 -38.75 16.23 -27.44
N THR A 261 -39.87 16.14 -26.74
CA THR A 261 -40.20 15.00 -25.89
C THR A 261 -40.96 13.95 -26.70
N ILE A 262 -40.41 12.74 -26.77
CA ILE A 262 -41.03 11.60 -27.45
C ILE A 262 -42.24 11.16 -26.62
N LYS A 263 -43.36 10.92 -27.29
CA LYS A 263 -44.57 10.31 -26.71
C LYS A 263 -44.61 8.80 -26.93
N ASN A 264 -44.31 8.36 -28.15
CA ASN A 264 -44.13 6.94 -28.45
C ASN A 264 -43.34 6.71 -29.74
N VAL A 265 -42.80 5.51 -29.86
CA VAL A 265 -42.15 4.97 -31.05
C VAL A 265 -42.89 3.70 -31.46
N PHE A 266 -43.25 3.57 -32.74
CA PHE A 266 -43.96 2.39 -33.22
C PHE A 266 -43.65 2.05 -34.68
N THR A 267 -43.98 0.82 -35.06
CA THR A 267 -43.81 0.33 -36.42
C THR A 267 -45.13 0.17 -37.16
N ASP A 268 -45.19 0.60 -38.42
CA ASP A 268 -46.37 0.44 -39.29
C ASP A 268 -45.95 0.14 -40.74
N THR A 269 -46.77 -0.58 -41.48
CA THR A 269 -46.54 -0.98 -42.87
C THR A 269 -46.94 0.11 -43.87
N GLY A 270 -47.70 1.12 -43.43
CA GLY A 270 -48.10 2.28 -44.24
C GLY A 270 -49.10 1.97 -45.37
N ASP A 271 -49.62 0.74 -45.45
CA ASP A 271 -50.63 0.33 -46.43
C ASP A 271 -51.74 -0.50 -45.76
N THR A 272 -52.98 -0.01 -45.87
CA THR A 272 -54.20 -0.62 -45.36
C THR A 272 -54.61 -1.81 -46.23
N GLY A 273 -53.88 -2.93 -46.12
CA GLY A 273 -54.21 -4.18 -46.82
C GLY A 273 -53.05 -5.14 -47.04
N ALA A 274 -51.81 -4.69 -46.86
CA ALA A 274 -50.61 -5.50 -47.09
C ALA A 274 -50.29 -6.43 -45.89
N LYS A 275 -50.05 -7.74 -46.18
CA LYS A 275 -49.52 -8.73 -45.21
C LYS A 275 -48.00 -8.59 -45.03
N SER A 276 -47.51 -7.38 -44.81
CA SER A 276 -46.08 -7.08 -44.69
C SER A 276 -45.56 -7.19 -43.27
N TYR A 277 -44.32 -7.64 -43.14
CA TYR A 277 -43.59 -7.71 -41.88
C TYR A 277 -42.09 -7.54 -42.11
N ILE A 278 -41.42 -7.03 -41.09
CA ILE A 278 -39.97 -6.97 -40.98
C ILE A 278 -39.49 -8.07 -40.03
N LEU A 279 -38.43 -8.75 -40.42
CA LEU A 279 -37.70 -9.69 -39.59
C LEU A 279 -36.57 -8.94 -38.90
N VAL A 280 -36.60 -8.89 -37.57
CA VAL A 280 -35.61 -8.15 -36.77
C VAL A 280 -34.86 -9.10 -35.87
N ASN A 281 -33.53 -9.04 -35.90
CA ASN A 281 -32.67 -9.83 -35.00
C ASN A 281 -31.79 -8.95 -34.11
N GLY A 282 -32.00 -7.63 -34.12
CA GLY A 282 -31.37 -6.72 -33.17
C GLY A 282 -32.01 -5.33 -33.20
N ILE A 283 -32.27 -4.78 -32.01
CA ILE A 283 -32.67 -3.38 -31.82
C ILE A 283 -31.73 -2.75 -30.80
N CYS A 284 -31.28 -1.54 -31.13
CA CYS A 284 -30.42 -0.73 -30.28
C CYS A 284 -31.07 0.65 -30.14
N MET A 285 -31.29 1.09 -28.89
CA MET A 285 -31.81 2.42 -28.57
C MET A 285 -30.80 3.12 -27.68
N LYS A 286 -30.33 4.30 -28.09
CA LYS A 286 -29.29 5.05 -27.37
C LYS A 286 -29.67 6.52 -27.25
N GLU A 287 -29.27 7.15 -26.15
CA GLU A 287 -29.33 8.61 -26.03
C GLU A 287 -28.27 9.26 -26.94
N GLY A 288 -28.63 10.38 -27.57
CA GLY A 288 -27.78 11.17 -28.46
C GLY A 288 -27.91 10.80 -29.94
N ILE A 289 -26.81 10.94 -30.68
CA ILE A 289 -26.73 10.83 -32.15
C ILE A 289 -25.85 9.67 -32.64
N ASP A 290 -25.40 8.80 -31.74
CA ASP A 290 -24.49 7.71 -32.08
C ASP A 290 -25.22 6.59 -32.83
N THR A 291 -24.76 6.28 -34.04
CA THR A 291 -25.41 5.34 -34.98
C THR A 291 -24.94 3.89 -34.88
N THR A 292 -23.94 3.59 -34.05
CA THR A 292 -23.35 2.24 -33.96
C THR A 292 -24.30 1.19 -33.38
N PHE A 293 -24.42 0.00 -33.98
CA PHE A 293 -25.16 -1.07 -33.33
C PHE A 293 -24.35 -1.68 -32.17
N ILE A 294 -24.94 -1.76 -30.97
CA ILE A 294 -24.33 -2.38 -29.79
C ILE A 294 -25.35 -3.33 -29.17
N PRO A 295 -25.03 -4.62 -28.99
CA PRO A 295 -25.92 -5.56 -28.29
C PRO A 295 -26.23 -5.08 -26.86
N GLN A 296 -27.44 -5.32 -26.38
CA GLN A 296 -27.78 -4.97 -25.00
C GLN A 296 -27.01 -5.86 -24.03
N LYS A 297 -26.43 -5.24 -23.00
CA LYS A 297 -25.88 -5.91 -21.83
C LYS A 297 -26.49 -5.25 -20.60
N SER A 298 -26.89 -6.05 -19.63
CA SER A 298 -27.44 -5.56 -18.37
C SER A 298 -27.14 -6.47 -17.20
N ASN A 299 -27.20 -5.90 -16.00
CA ASN A 299 -27.05 -6.60 -14.74
C ASN A 299 -28.07 -6.07 -13.76
N LYS A 300 -28.89 -6.96 -13.21
CA LYS A 300 -29.98 -6.65 -12.30
C LYS A 300 -29.72 -7.30 -10.94
N LYS A 301 -30.09 -6.61 -9.87
CA LYS A 301 -30.16 -7.15 -8.51
C LYS A 301 -31.50 -6.80 -7.90
N GLU A 302 -32.16 -7.80 -7.34
CA GLU A 302 -33.37 -7.63 -6.55
C GLU A 302 -32.99 -7.68 -5.08
N ILE A 303 -33.43 -6.67 -4.32
CA ILE A 303 -33.13 -6.51 -2.91
C ILE A 303 -34.46 -6.52 -2.17
N SER A 304 -34.66 -7.54 -1.35
CA SER A 304 -35.81 -7.62 -0.44
C SER A 304 -35.60 -6.67 0.74
N LEU A 305 -36.68 -6.03 1.15
CA LEU A 305 -36.73 -5.15 2.30
C LEU A 305 -37.69 -5.75 3.33
N ILE A 306 -37.46 -5.58 4.62
CA ILE A 306 -38.52 -5.87 5.61
C ILE A 306 -39.58 -4.76 5.56
N GLU A 307 -39.14 -3.52 5.37
CA GLU A 307 -39.99 -2.34 5.23
C GLU A 307 -39.46 -1.40 4.13
N PRO A 308 -40.31 -0.58 3.48
CA PRO A 308 -39.87 0.38 2.46
C PRO A 308 -38.82 1.36 2.98
N LEU A 309 -38.00 1.94 2.10
CA LEU A 309 -37.01 2.96 2.49
C LEU A 309 -37.68 4.33 2.61
N ARG A 310 -37.80 4.83 3.83
CA ARG A 310 -38.55 6.07 4.12
C ARG A 310 -37.66 7.30 4.11
N GLY A 311 -38.28 8.46 3.92
CA GLY A 311 -37.61 9.76 4.03
C GLY A 311 -38.51 10.82 4.64
N LEU A 312 -37.90 11.73 5.40
CA LEU A 312 -38.57 12.86 6.02
C LEU A 312 -38.16 14.18 5.34
N PRO A 313 -39.03 15.22 5.34
CA PRO A 313 -38.71 16.53 4.76
C PRO A 313 -37.50 17.23 5.40
N ASN A 314 -37.13 16.84 6.62
CA ASN A 314 -35.93 17.35 7.31
C ASN A 314 -34.60 16.77 6.76
N GLY A 315 -34.64 15.92 5.73
CA GLY A 315 -33.49 15.26 5.12
C GLY A 315 -33.06 13.94 5.79
N LYS A 316 -33.73 13.50 6.86
CA LYS A 316 -33.48 12.17 7.46
C LYS A 316 -34.11 11.09 6.59
N LYS A 317 -33.32 10.08 6.24
CA LYS A 317 -33.70 9.01 5.32
C LYS A 317 -33.17 7.67 5.82
N ASP A 318 -33.93 6.62 5.56
CA ASP A 318 -33.38 5.27 5.59
C ASP A 318 -32.37 5.12 4.45
N ARG A 319 -31.30 4.36 4.63
CA ARG A 319 -30.25 4.26 3.61
C ARG A 319 -29.45 2.96 3.70
N PHE A 320 -28.93 2.52 2.57
CA PHE A 320 -27.97 1.43 2.51
C PHE A 320 -26.60 1.90 3.01
N VAL A 321 -26.00 1.13 3.92
CA VAL A 321 -24.69 1.40 4.49
C VAL A 321 -23.88 0.11 4.57
N GLU A 322 -22.57 0.23 4.41
CA GLU A 322 -21.62 -0.86 4.68
C GLU A 322 -20.96 -0.58 6.04
N ILE A 323 -21.06 -1.54 6.95
CA ILE A 323 -20.49 -1.46 8.30
C ILE A 323 -19.69 -2.74 8.55
N GLY A 324 -18.38 -2.61 8.76
CA GLY A 324 -17.51 -3.76 9.01
C GLY A 324 -17.51 -4.82 7.89
N GLY A 325 -17.61 -4.38 6.63
CA GLY A 325 -17.63 -5.27 5.46
C GLY A 325 -18.95 -6.03 5.24
N LYS A 326 -20.02 -5.65 5.95
CA LYS A 326 -21.38 -6.17 5.78
C LYS A 326 -22.35 -5.06 5.44
N TRP A 327 -23.38 -5.40 4.68
CA TRP A 327 -24.39 -4.44 4.23
C TRP A 327 -25.60 -4.43 5.15
N PHE A 328 -26.07 -3.22 5.46
CA PHE A 328 -27.24 -2.98 6.29
C PHE A 328 -28.11 -1.89 5.67
N ILE A 329 -29.38 -1.90 6.05
CA ILE A 329 -30.25 -0.73 5.97
C ILE A 329 -30.15 -0.02 7.32
N GLU A 330 -29.64 1.20 7.31
CA GLU A 330 -29.74 2.10 8.45
C GLU A 330 -31.13 2.73 8.44
N ARG A 331 -31.98 2.33 9.38
CA ARG A 331 -33.31 2.88 9.62
C ARG A 331 -33.19 4.13 10.48
N ASN A 332 -33.45 5.28 9.87
CA ASN A 332 -33.50 6.58 10.56
C ASN A 332 -34.95 7.03 10.78
N VAL A 333 -35.91 6.43 10.08
CA VAL A 333 -37.32 6.83 10.10
C VAL A 333 -38.21 5.67 10.52
N GLY A 334 -38.93 5.86 11.63
CA GLY A 334 -39.94 4.91 12.12
C GLY A 334 -41.32 5.20 11.52
N GLN A 335 -42.21 4.21 11.60
CA GLN A 335 -43.62 4.34 11.21
C GLN A 335 -44.52 3.79 12.32
N SER A 336 -45.70 4.39 12.52
CA SER A 336 -46.70 3.88 13.45
C SER A 336 -48.12 4.25 13.01
N ASP A 337 -49.09 3.47 13.46
CA ASP A 337 -50.51 3.79 13.32
C ASP A 337 -50.90 4.83 14.38
N LEU A 338 -51.67 5.83 13.97
CA LEU A 338 -52.17 6.87 14.88
C LEU A 338 -53.42 6.34 15.61
N ILE A 339 -53.21 5.67 16.74
CA ILE A 339 -54.29 5.12 17.57
C ILE A 339 -54.36 5.85 18.90
N ILE A 340 -55.56 6.29 19.28
CA ILE A 340 -55.81 6.83 20.62
C ILE A 340 -56.33 5.72 21.54
N THR A 341 -55.49 5.27 22.48
CA THR A 341 -55.87 4.29 23.52
C THR A 341 -56.20 4.95 24.87
N GLY A 342 -57.01 4.29 25.69
CA GLY A 342 -57.39 4.76 27.03
C GLY A 342 -56.23 4.67 28.01
N GLY A 343 -55.72 5.82 28.50
CA GLY A 343 -54.66 5.88 29.51
C GLY A 343 -53.80 7.15 29.49
N SER A 344 -53.87 7.98 28.45
CA SER A 344 -53.02 9.16 28.33
C SER A 344 -53.51 10.34 29.19
N LYS A 345 -52.59 11.14 29.73
CA LYS A 345 -52.91 12.46 30.30
C LYS A 345 -53.27 13.40 29.15
N TRP A 346 -54.54 13.47 28.81
CA TRP A 346 -55.05 14.41 27.83
C TRP A 346 -55.25 15.76 28.48
N GLY A 347 -54.64 16.80 27.93
CA GLY A 347 -55.07 18.15 28.26
C GLY A 347 -55.64 18.88 27.06
N ARG A 348 -56.39 19.92 27.38
CA ARG A 348 -57.17 20.71 26.41
C ARG A 348 -56.34 21.94 26.03
N GLY A 349 -55.88 22.00 24.80
CA GLY A 349 -55.34 23.23 24.19
C GLY A 349 -56.47 23.92 23.43
N VAL A 350 -56.81 25.15 23.79
CA VAL A 350 -57.88 25.91 23.13
C VAL A 350 -57.24 27.05 22.34
N ALA A 351 -57.26 26.94 21.01
CA ALA A 351 -57.25 28.10 20.12
C ALA A 351 -58.72 28.39 19.72
N GLU A 352 -59.06 29.63 19.41
CA GLU A 352 -60.42 30.01 18.99
C GLU A 352 -60.85 29.15 17.79
N GLY A 353 -62.04 28.54 17.83
CA GLY A 353 -62.54 27.62 16.78
C GLY A 353 -61.95 26.20 16.74
N MET A 354 -60.93 25.88 17.55
CA MET A 354 -60.28 24.57 17.60
C MET A 354 -60.51 23.85 18.93
N ILE A 355 -60.43 22.51 18.90
CA ILE A 355 -60.28 21.68 20.10
C ILE A 355 -59.03 20.82 19.93
N GLY A 356 -57.97 21.18 20.66
CA GLY A 356 -56.75 20.40 20.75
C GLY A 356 -56.81 19.46 21.94
N PHE A 357 -56.63 18.17 21.68
CA PHE A 357 -56.42 17.15 22.70
C PHE A 357 -55.00 16.62 22.53
N TYR A 358 -54.12 16.91 23.48
CA TYR A 358 -52.76 16.37 23.47
C TYR A 358 -52.71 15.09 24.29
N GLY A 359 -52.54 13.95 23.63
CA GLY A 359 -52.31 12.68 24.28
C GLY A 359 -50.83 12.41 24.34
N ILE A 360 -50.35 11.81 25.43
CA ILE A 360 -49.05 11.16 25.43
C ILE A 360 -49.22 9.84 24.66
N LEU A 361 -49.02 9.85 23.34
CA LEU A 361 -48.38 8.70 22.71
C LEU A 361 -46.99 8.64 23.33
N SER A 362 -46.75 7.64 24.19
CA SER A 362 -45.48 7.49 24.88
C SER A 362 -44.35 7.49 23.87
N THR A 363 -43.61 8.60 23.77
CA THR A 363 -42.42 8.73 22.92
C THR A 363 -41.35 7.71 23.28
N ALA A 364 -41.37 7.21 24.52
CA ALA A 364 -40.54 6.10 24.97
C ALA A 364 -40.86 4.77 24.24
N ASN A 365 -42.10 4.56 23.80
CA ASN A 365 -42.47 3.36 23.02
C ASN A 365 -42.12 3.50 21.53
N LEU A 366 -41.93 4.73 21.05
CA LEU A 366 -41.61 5.02 19.64
C LEU A 366 -40.10 5.19 19.40
N ASN A 367 -39.26 5.12 20.44
CA ASN A 367 -37.83 5.45 20.36
C ASN A 367 -37.57 6.76 19.59
N TYR A 368 -38.36 7.80 19.90
CA TYR A 368 -38.42 9.06 19.14
C TYR A 368 -37.37 10.08 19.58
N ASN A 369 -36.77 10.83 18.63
CA ASN A 369 -35.77 11.86 18.95
C ASN A 369 -36.41 13.14 19.52
N GLY A 370 -36.44 13.26 20.85
CA GLY A 370 -37.05 14.39 21.56
C GLY A 370 -36.22 15.68 21.64
N THR A 371 -34.94 15.69 21.25
CA THR A 371 -34.02 16.80 21.61
C THR A 371 -33.93 17.96 20.63
N ALA A 372 -34.62 17.93 19.48
CA ALA A 372 -34.61 19.02 18.51
C ALA A 372 -35.89 19.87 18.60
N PHE A 373 -35.85 21.01 19.31
CA PHE A 373 -36.96 21.97 19.40
C PHE A 373 -37.49 22.38 18.00
N GLU A 374 -38.81 22.34 17.82
CA GLU A 374 -39.60 23.05 16.77
C GLU A 374 -39.26 22.89 15.25
N VAL A 375 -38.71 21.76 14.77
CA VAL A 375 -38.49 21.60 13.32
C VAL A 375 -39.66 20.89 12.62
N GLU A 376 -40.36 21.62 11.72
CA GLU A 376 -41.29 21.05 10.73
C GLU A 376 -40.58 19.97 9.90
N GLY A 377 -41.25 18.85 9.61
CA GLY A 377 -40.65 17.75 8.84
C GLY A 377 -39.99 16.63 9.66
N ASN A 378 -40.05 16.66 10.99
CA ASN A 378 -39.66 15.52 11.85
C ASN A 378 -40.74 14.44 11.99
N ILE A 379 -41.97 14.77 11.62
CA ILE A 379 -43.14 13.88 11.65
C ILE A 379 -44.07 14.25 10.50
N VAL A 380 -44.55 13.23 9.78
CA VAL A 380 -45.46 13.39 8.65
C VAL A 380 -46.57 12.34 8.78
N CYS A 381 -47.82 12.75 8.57
CA CYS A 381 -48.99 11.89 8.61
C CYS A 381 -49.70 11.93 7.26
N ASP A 382 -50.31 10.81 6.85
CA ASP A 382 -51.10 10.74 5.62
C ASP A 382 -52.43 11.50 5.71
N LYS A 383 -53.17 11.33 6.81
CA LYS A 383 -54.54 11.87 6.97
C LYS A 383 -54.61 13.20 7.73
N LEU A 384 -53.51 13.66 8.32
CA LEU A 384 -53.47 14.90 9.09
C LEU A 384 -52.29 15.76 8.66
N ASN A 385 -52.50 17.07 8.65
CA ASN A 385 -51.42 18.03 8.41
C ASN A 385 -50.38 17.98 9.55
N SER A 386 -49.15 18.40 9.31
CA SER A 386 -48.15 18.54 10.38
C SER A 386 -48.11 20.00 10.82
N CYS A 387 -48.22 20.24 12.13
CA CYS A 387 -48.16 21.59 12.69
C CYS A 387 -47.35 21.61 13.97
N ILE A 388 -46.64 22.71 14.22
CA ILE A 388 -46.00 22.95 15.52
C ILE A 388 -46.95 23.67 16.46
N ARG A 389 -46.92 23.32 17.75
CA ARG A 389 -47.87 23.83 18.75
C ARG A 389 -47.88 25.36 18.85
N SER A 390 -46.72 26.02 18.69
CA SER A 390 -46.58 27.47 18.74
C SER A 390 -47.22 28.21 17.55
N LYS A 391 -47.53 27.52 16.45
CA LYS A 391 -48.16 28.08 15.24
C LYS A 391 -49.66 27.79 15.13
N LEU A 392 -50.29 27.24 16.17
CA LEU A 392 -51.72 26.93 16.14
C LEU A 392 -52.56 28.22 16.01
N SER A 393 -53.46 28.24 15.03
CA SER A 393 -54.38 29.35 14.75
C SER A 393 -55.78 28.84 14.40
N THR A 394 -56.74 29.76 14.27
CA THR A 394 -58.11 29.47 13.78
C THR A 394 -58.13 28.87 12.37
N GLU A 395 -57.10 29.13 11.56
CA GLU A 395 -56.99 28.66 10.17
C GLU A 395 -56.29 27.30 10.05
N THR A 396 -55.74 26.78 11.15
CA THR A 396 -55.04 25.49 11.14
C THR A 396 -55.98 24.39 10.62
N LYS A 397 -55.47 23.46 9.80
CA LYS A 397 -56.22 22.25 9.40
C LYS A 397 -56.14 21.21 10.50
N ASN A 398 -56.92 20.13 10.42
CA ASN A 398 -56.74 18.99 11.33
C ASN A 398 -55.31 18.48 11.20
N SER A 399 -54.60 18.43 12.32
CA SER A 399 -53.15 18.30 12.31
C SER A 399 -52.65 17.35 13.41
N ILE A 400 -51.63 16.58 13.07
CA ILE A 400 -50.72 15.99 14.04
C ILE A 400 -49.80 17.09 14.58
N ILE A 401 -49.62 17.11 15.89
CA ILE A 401 -48.85 18.13 16.60
C ILE A 401 -47.74 17.46 17.39
N ARG A 402 -46.61 18.16 17.47
CA ARG A 402 -45.44 17.74 18.21
C ARG A 402 -45.25 18.58 19.48
N GLY A 403 -44.91 17.93 20.60
CA GLY A 403 -44.38 18.57 21.81
C GLY A 403 -43.12 17.85 22.32
N ASP A 404 -42.51 18.34 23.39
CA ASP A 404 -41.18 17.91 23.86
C ASP A 404 -41.06 16.39 24.12
N ASN A 405 -42.12 15.76 24.62
CA ASN A 405 -42.14 14.33 24.97
C ASN A 405 -43.43 13.62 24.53
N TYR A 406 -44.20 14.21 23.61
CA TYR A 406 -45.47 13.64 23.17
C TYR A 406 -45.77 13.98 21.70
N VAL A 407 -46.54 13.09 21.06
CA VAL A 407 -47.21 13.33 19.77
C VAL A 407 -48.70 13.48 20.06
N GLY A 408 -49.29 14.62 19.69
CA GLY A 408 -50.70 14.94 19.91
C GLY A 408 -51.45 15.23 18.61
N VAL A 409 -52.73 15.59 18.71
CA VAL A 409 -53.59 15.93 17.58
C VAL A 409 -54.44 17.16 17.87
N VAL A 410 -54.65 18.04 16.89
CA VAL A 410 -55.67 19.09 16.93
C VAL A 410 -56.68 18.84 15.84
N VAL A 411 -57.96 18.94 16.21
CA VAL A 411 -59.09 18.75 15.29
C VAL A 411 -60.02 19.96 15.42
N LYS A 412 -60.63 20.36 14.29
CA LYS A 412 -61.66 21.39 14.25
C LYS A 412 -62.90 20.93 15.00
N ARG A 413 -63.55 21.86 15.71
CA ARG A 413 -64.79 21.58 16.45
C ARG A 413 -65.91 21.05 15.56
N SER A 414 -65.97 21.56 14.32
CA SER A 414 -66.95 21.16 13.30
C SER A 414 -66.88 19.69 12.91
N ASP A 415 -65.74 19.04 13.12
CA ASP A 415 -65.47 17.70 12.62
C ASP A 415 -65.70 16.64 13.71
N LEU A 416 -66.12 17.07 14.91
CA LEU A 416 -66.35 16.23 16.08
C LEU A 416 -67.84 16.08 16.37
N GLU A 417 -68.27 14.86 16.70
CA GLU A 417 -69.64 14.60 17.19
C GLU A 417 -69.87 15.20 18.58
N THR A 418 -68.85 15.14 19.44
CA THR A 418 -68.83 15.71 20.79
C THR A 418 -67.51 16.45 21.02
N GLU A 419 -67.59 17.61 21.69
CA GLU A 419 -66.44 18.46 22.01
C GLU A 419 -65.60 17.93 23.19
N ASP A 420 -65.45 16.61 23.31
CA ASP A 420 -64.76 15.91 24.37
C ASP A 420 -63.72 14.90 23.84
N LEU A 421 -63.03 14.22 24.76
CA LEU A 421 -61.98 13.26 24.41
C LEU A 421 -62.52 12.07 23.61
N GLU A 422 -63.74 11.64 23.89
CA GLU A 422 -64.37 10.51 23.18
C GLU A 422 -64.72 10.90 21.73
N GLY A 423 -65.17 12.13 21.49
CA GLY A 423 -65.36 12.68 20.16
C GLY A 423 -64.07 12.67 19.32
N VAL A 424 -62.95 13.14 19.90
CA VAL A 424 -61.64 13.12 19.20
C VAL A 424 -61.13 11.70 18.99
N LYS A 425 -61.24 10.82 19.98
CA LYS A 425 -60.89 9.40 19.83
C LYS A 425 -61.63 8.76 18.67
N LYS A 426 -62.94 8.96 18.60
CA LYS A 426 -63.78 8.41 17.54
C LYS A 426 -63.34 8.95 16.18
N TYR A 427 -63.12 10.27 16.07
CA TYR A 427 -62.64 10.90 14.85
C TYR A 427 -61.29 10.31 14.39
N ILE A 428 -60.25 10.35 15.23
CA ILE A 428 -58.91 9.90 14.85
C ILE A 428 -58.86 8.42 14.51
N ASN A 429 -59.48 7.57 15.34
CA ASN A 429 -59.52 6.13 15.08
C ASN A 429 -60.32 5.81 13.81
N SER A 430 -61.27 6.66 13.39
CA SER A 430 -61.98 6.50 12.11
C SER A 430 -61.13 6.84 10.88
N LEU A 431 -60.09 7.67 11.03
CA LEU A 431 -59.20 8.02 9.92
C LEU A 431 -58.31 6.87 9.47
N ASN A 432 -58.02 5.92 10.37
CA ASN A 432 -57.01 4.88 10.20
C ASN A 432 -55.66 5.45 9.71
N ALA A 433 -55.24 6.55 10.34
CA ALA A 433 -54.12 7.35 9.90
C ALA A 433 -52.78 6.70 10.27
N LYS A 434 -51.78 6.88 9.41
CA LYS A 434 -50.40 6.45 9.64
C LYS A 434 -49.49 7.66 9.68
N PHE A 435 -48.42 7.57 10.46
CA PHE A 435 -47.40 8.61 10.49
C PHE A 435 -46.00 8.01 10.54
N ILE A 436 -45.07 8.76 9.97
CA ILE A 436 -43.62 8.49 10.03
C ILE A 436 -42.92 9.54 10.87
N TYR A 437 -41.84 9.16 11.53
CA TYR A 437 -41.14 10.01 12.51
C TYR A 437 -39.65 9.74 12.58
N ASN A 438 -38.87 10.74 13.00
CA ASN A 438 -37.43 10.63 13.18
C ASN A 438 -37.08 9.77 14.42
N LEU A 439 -36.27 8.74 14.24
CA LEU A 439 -35.80 7.89 15.34
C LEU A 439 -34.73 8.60 16.19
N ALA A 440 -34.72 8.33 17.50
CA ALA A 440 -33.72 8.82 18.44
C ALA A 440 -32.33 8.28 18.11
N THR A 441 -32.27 6.98 17.82
CA THR A 441 -31.08 6.25 17.41
C THR A 441 -31.40 5.44 16.17
N PRO A 442 -30.51 5.37 15.17
CA PRO A 442 -30.71 4.49 14.04
C PRO A 442 -30.86 3.02 14.45
N VAL A 443 -31.57 2.24 13.64
CA VAL A 443 -31.67 0.78 13.79
C VAL A 443 -31.07 0.14 12.53
N TYR A 444 -30.28 -0.93 12.69
CA TYR A 444 -29.60 -1.58 11.57
C TYR A 444 -30.27 -2.91 11.22
N GLU A 445 -30.76 -3.01 10.00
CA GLU A 445 -31.37 -4.22 9.42
C GLU A 445 -30.37 -4.86 8.45
N PRO A 446 -29.97 -6.13 8.64
CA PRO A 446 -29.04 -6.80 7.73
C PRO A 446 -29.58 -6.90 6.30
N LEU A 447 -28.72 -6.64 5.32
CA LEU A 447 -29.03 -6.82 3.90
C LEU A 447 -28.49 -8.17 3.42
N GLU A 448 -29.35 -9.05 2.91
CA GLU A 448 -28.94 -10.40 2.48
C GLU A 448 -28.09 -10.40 1.19
N ILE A 449 -28.25 -9.38 0.35
CA ILE A 449 -27.61 -9.29 -0.97
C ILE A 449 -26.86 -7.97 -1.06
N GLU A 450 -25.58 -8.03 -1.45
CA GLU A 450 -24.77 -6.84 -1.71
C GLU A 450 -25.36 -6.02 -2.88
N PRO A 451 -25.49 -4.69 -2.75
CA PRO A 451 -26.05 -3.82 -3.79
C PRO A 451 -24.99 -3.48 -4.85
N ILE A 452 -24.35 -4.51 -5.42
CA ILE A 452 -23.26 -4.40 -6.39
C ILE A 452 -23.74 -4.69 -7.81
N LEU A 453 -23.37 -3.82 -8.75
CA LEU A 453 -23.68 -3.95 -10.16
C LEU A 453 -22.43 -3.91 -11.04
N ASN A 454 -22.52 -4.53 -12.21
CA ASN A 454 -21.50 -4.47 -13.24
C ASN A 454 -21.55 -3.15 -14.01
N CYS A 455 -20.39 -2.64 -14.39
CA CYS A 455 -20.21 -1.60 -15.38
C CYS A 455 -19.92 -2.20 -16.76
N TYR A 456 -20.10 -1.34 -17.76
CA TYR A 456 -19.87 -1.63 -19.16
C TYR A 456 -18.92 -0.62 -19.77
N ASN A 457 -18.25 -1.03 -20.85
CA ASN A 457 -17.40 -0.16 -21.63
C ASN A 457 -18.20 1.02 -22.18
N ASP A 458 -17.54 2.18 -22.28
CA ASP A 458 -18.12 3.47 -22.65
C ASP A 458 -19.12 4.00 -21.62
N THR A 459 -20.42 3.74 -21.80
CA THR A 459 -21.50 4.34 -21.00
C THR A 459 -22.28 3.27 -20.25
N THR A 460 -22.43 3.45 -18.94
CA THR A 460 -23.29 2.64 -18.08
C THR A 460 -24.41 3.50 -17.51
N HIS A 461 -25.65 3.07 -17.71
CA HIS A 461 -26.86 3.66 -17.13
C HIS A 461 -27.29 2.83 -15.92
N ILE A 462 -27.60 3.48 -14.80
CA ILE A 462 -28.00 2.84 -13.54
C ILE A 462 -29.33 3.44 -13.09
N SER A 463 -30.27 2.54 -12.78
CA SER A 463 -31.65 2.87 -12.42
C SER A 463 -32.19 1.94 -11.34
N ASN A 464 -33.35 2.28 -10.79
CA ASN A 464 -34.14 1.40 -9.95
C ASN A 464 -35.61 1.37 -10.42
N ASN A 465 -36.39 0.41 -9.92
CA ASN A 465 -37.79 0.23 -10.28
C ASN A 465 -38.78 1.06 -9.44
N SER A 466 -38.33 1.87 -8.49
CA SER A 466 -39.27 2.55 -7.59
C SER A 466 -39.99 3.71 -8.26
N ILE A 467 -41.30 3.79 -8.03
CA ILE A 467 -42.11 4.94 -8.47
C ILE A 467 -41.82 6.19 -7.64
N ILE A 468 -41.38 5.99 -6.40
CA ILE A 468 -40.95 7.07 -5.51
C ILE A 468 -39.49 7.40 -5.82
N PRO A 469 -39.11 8.67 -5.99
CA PRO A 469 -37.73 9.04 -6.27
C PRO A 469 -36.77 8.53 -5.20
N CYS A 470 -35.98 7.52 -5.55
CA CYS A 470 -34.89 6.99 -4.75
C CYS A 470 -33.60 7.73 -5.07
N ASN A 471 -32.94 8.30 -4.07
CA ASN A 471 -31.62 8.89 -4.29
C ASN A 471 -30.58 7.77 -4.26
N MET A 472 -29.87 7.54 -5.38
CA MET A 472 -28.82 6.55 -5.46
C MET A 472 -27.46 7.24 -5.45
N LYS A 473 -26.56 6.78 -4.60
CA LYS A 473 -25.13 7.11 -4.69
C LYS A 473 -24.38 5.94 -5.30
N ILE A 474 -23.65 6.20 -6.38
CA ILE A 474 -22.89 5.21 -7.13
C ILE A 474 -21.41 5.42 -6.88
N LYS A 475 -20.74 4.39 -6.35
CA LYS A 475 -19.30 4.41 -6.09
C LYS A 475 -18.62 3.18 -6.64
N ASN A 476 -17.35 3.27 -7.02
CA ASN A 476 -16.53 2.08 -7.33
C ASN A 476 -16.66 1.05 -6.19
N SER A 477 -16.77 -0.24 -6.55
CA SER A 477 -16.59 -1.32 -5.58
C SER A 477 -15.19 -1.23 -4.96
N GLY A 478 -15.05 -1.64 -3.70
CA GLY A 478 -13.81 -1.50 -2.95
C GLY A 478 -13.36 -2.79 -2.28
N TYR A 479 -12.38 -2.62 -1.41
CA TYR A 479 -11.85 -3.61 -0.49
C TYR A 479 -12.28 -3.26 0.94
N ASN A 480 -12.54 -4.30 1.72
CA ASN A 480 -12.86 -4.17 3.13
C ASN A 480 -11.57 -3.91 3.91
N VAL A 481 -11.59 -2.89 4.77
CA VAL A 481 -10.40 -2.44 5.50
C VAL A 481 -10.68 -2.14 6.96
N ILE A 482 -9.63 -2.23 7.78
CA ILE A 482 -9.63 -1.89 9.20
C ILE A 482 -8.68 -0.70 9.39
N ILE A 483 -9.21 0.53 9.40
CA ILE A 483 -8.40 1.77 9.40
C ILE A 483 -8.66 2.71 10.55
N LYS A 484 -7.60 3.36 11.02
CA LYS A 484 -7.61 4.37 12.09
C LYS A 484 -7.76 5.78 11.49
N PRO A 485 -8.42 6.72 12.18
CA PRO A 485 -8.33 8.15 11.86
C PRO A 485 -6.90 8.68 12.01
N SER A 486 -6.57 9.76 11.29
CA SER A 486 -5.29 10.49 11.40
C SER A 486 -4.02 9.60 11.37
N THR A 487 -4.06 8.51 10.61
CA THR A 487 -3.00 7.49 10.58
C THR A 487 -2.44 7.36 9.17
N LEU A 488 -1.11 7.34 9.07
CA LEU A 488 -0.41 7.12 7.80
C LEU A 488 -0.47 5.63 7.44
N TYR A 489 -0.84 5.35 6.20
CA TYR A 489 -0.83 4.02 5.62
C TYR A 489 -0.05 4.00 4.31
N THR A 490 0.55 2.85 4.00
CA THR A 490 1.07 2.50 2.69
C THR A 490 0.13 1.48 2.04
N VAL A 491 -0.35 1.80 0.84
CA VAL A 491 -1.17 0.92 0.00
C VAL A 491 -0.32 0.42 -1.16
N ALA A 492 -0.29 -0.89 -1.37
CA ALA A 492 0.40 -1.52 -2.50
C ALA A 492 -0.45 -2.62 -3.12
N LEU A 493 -0.47 -2.74 -4.44
CA LEU A 493 -1.24 -3.78 -5.15
C LEU A 493 -0.47 -4.32 -6.36
N ASN A 494 -0.88 -5.50 -6.84
CA ASN A 494 -0.42 -6.05 -8.10
C ASN A 494 -1.37 -5.63 -9.21
N THR A 495 -0.82 -5.35 -10.39
CA THR A 495 -1.59 -4.95 -11.58
C THR A 495 -1.20 -5.78 -12.78
N ASN A 496 -2.16 -6.11 -13.64
CA ASN A 496 -1.88 -6.84 -14.89
C ASN A 496 -1.17 -6.00 -15.97
N LYS A 497 -1.21 -4.67 -15.86
CA LYS A 497 -0.56 -3.72 -16.79
C LYS A 497 -0.27 -2.41 -16.07
N SER A 498 0.68 -1.63 -16.58
CA SER A 498 1.00 -0.29 -16.06
C SER A 498 -0.12 0.71 -16.32
N GLY A 499 -0.24 1.71 -15.44
CA GLY A 499 -1.09 2.88 -15.66
C GLY A 499 -1.17 3.74 -14.41
N THR A 500 -1.95 4.82 -14.48
CA THR A 500 -2.23 5.63 -13.28
C THR A 500 -3.33 4.95 -12.46
N ILE A 501 -3.03 4.68 -11.20
CA ILE A 501 -3.95 4.15 -10.21
C ILE A 501 -4.26 5.27 -9.22
N GLY A 502 -5.54 5.51 -8.96
CA GLY A 502 -5.97 6.33 -7.83
C GLY A 502 -6.58 5.48 -6.73
N MET A 503 -6.43 5.95 -5.50
CA MET A 503 -6.85 5.25 -4.29
C MET A 503 -7.56 6.25 -3.37
N ASN A 504 -8.67 5.83 -2.79
CA ASN A 504 -9.39 6.54 -1.75
C ASN A 504 -9.40 5.69 -0.48
N LEU A 505 -8.82 6.21 0.60
CA LEU A 505 -8.77 5.56 1.90
C LEU A 505 -9.29 6.52 2.98
N GLY A 506 -10.35 6.14 3.68
CA GLY A 506 -10.92 6.97 4.75
C GLY A 506 -11.58 8.27 4.28
N GLY A 507 -11.72 8.50 2.97
CA GLY A 507 -12.15 9.77 2.36
C GLY A 507 -11.05 10.60 1.72
N VAL A 508 -9.78 10.19 1.85
CA VAL A 508 -8.63 10.89 1.24
C VAL A 508 -8.22 10.20 -0.05
N LYS A 509 -8.09 10.97 -1.13
CA LYS A 509 -7.69 10.49 -2.46
C LYS A 509 -6.21 10.78 -2.74
N GLY A 510 -5.56 9.88 -3.48
CA GLY A 510 -4.26 10.13 -4.10
C GLY A 510 -4.01 9.20 -5.29
N THR A 511 -2.94 9.45 -6.05
CA THR A 511 -2.63 8.70 -7.29
C THR A 511 -1.19 8.25 -7.36
N THR A 512 -0.94 7.14 -8.04
CA THR A 512 0.39 6.56 -8.27
C THR A 512 0.49 5.91 -9.65
N THR A 513 1.70 5.80 -10.18
CA THR A 513 2.02 5.04 -11.42
C THR A 513 2.85 3.78 -11.14
N ASN A 514 3.33 3.59 -9.91
CA ASN A 514 4.16 2.45 -9.51
C ASN A 514 3.40 1.47 -8.59
N ASN A 515 2.07 1.55 -8.57
CA ASN A 515 1.18 0.71 -7.77
C ASN A 515 1.38 0.81 -6.24
N VAL A 516 2.04 1.86 -5.77
CA VAL A 516 2.24 2.11 -4.34
C VAL A 516 1.94 3.56 -4.03
N LEU A 517 1.22 3.79 -2.93
CA LEU A 517 0.88 5.12 -2.47
C LEU A 517 0.86 5.17 -0.95
N THR A 518 1.32 6.28 -0.38
CA THR A 518 1.12 6.60 1.03
C THR A 518 -0.03 7.58 1.17
N LEU A 519 -0.93 7.33 2.13
CA LEU A 519 -2.09 8.17 2.43
C LEU A 519 -2.24 8.31 3.94
N THR A 520 -2.51 9.51 4.42
CA THR A 520 -2.90 9.73 5.81
C THR A 520 -4.42 9.86 5.87
N THR A 521 -5.08 8.99 6.63
CA THR A 521 -6.54 9.07 6.83
C THR A 521 -6.93 10.37 7.54
N PRO A 522 -8.14 10.90 7.30
CA PRO A 522 -8.60 12.12 7.96
C PRO A 522 -8.93 11.86 9.44
N ALA A 523 -9.14 12.93 10.21
CA ALA A 523 -9.56 12.85 11.62
C ALA A 523 -10.96 12.25 11.79
N THR A 524 -11.82 12.39 10.77
CA THR A 524 -13.14 11.77 10.71
C THR A 524 -13.23 10.99 9.42
N LEU A 525 -13.33 9.67 9.53
CA LEU A 525 -13.48 8.78 8.39
C LEU A 525 -14.86 8.99 7.76
N THR A 526 -14.89 9.13 6.43
CA THR A 526 -16.15 9.26 5.66
C THR A 526 -16.45 8.03 4.80
N ASP A 527 -15.54 7.06 4.79
CA ASP A 527 -15.61 5.82 4.02
C ASP A 527 -14.74 4.78 4.73
N ASP A 528 -15.31 3.62 5.05
CA ASP A 528 -14.63 2.55 5.78
C ASP A 528 -14.08 1.47 4.83
N SER A 529 -14.10 1.74 3.51
CA SER A 529 -13.56 0.87 2.46
C SER A 529 -12.36 1.52 1.77
N LEU A 530 -11.46 0.71 1.23
CA LEU A 530 -10.43 1.16 0.27
C LEU A 530 -10.99 1.06 -1.14
N ARG A 531 -11.14 2.21 -1.82
CA ARG A 531 -11.60 2.23 -3.23
C ARG A 531 -10.42 2.52 -4.15
N ILE A 532 -10.28 1.71 -5.20
CA ILE A 532 -9.20 1.83 -6.17
C ILE A 532 -9.82 2.10 -7.55
N HIS A 533 -9.22 3.00 -8.31
CA HIS A 533 -9.63 3.33 -9.67
C HIS A 533 -8.41 3.40 -10.61
N GLY A 534 -8.63 3.11 -11.89
CA GLY A 534 -7.57 2.93 -12.88
C GLY A 534 -8.13 2.26 -14.12
N LYS A 535 -8.92 3.00 -14.90
CA LYS A 535 -9.81 2.49 -15.97
C LYS A 535 -9.20 1.34 -16.80
N GLY A 536 -9.77 0.14 -16.63
CA GLY A 536 -9.41 -1.06 -17.38
C GLY A 536 -8.16 -1.80 -16.91
N ILE A 537 -7.58 -1.42 -15.76
CA ILE A 537 -6.51 -2.16 -15.08
C ILE A 537 -7.13 -3.18 -14.13
N LYS A 538 -6.55 -4.37 -14.03
CA LYS A 538 -6.92 -5.35 -13.01
C LYS A 538 -6.01 -5.20 -11.80
N GLY A 539 -6.58 -4.95 -10.63
CA GLY A 539 -5.87 -4.88 -9.36
C GLY A 539 -6.13 -6.11 -8.49
N SER A 540 -5.10 -6.65 -7.85
CA SER A 540 -5.21 -7.78 -6.91
C SER A 540 -4.08 -7.75 -5.86
N LYS A 541 -4.12 -8.67 -4.88
CA LYS A 541 -3.07 -8.83 -3.86
C LYS A 541 -2.74 -7.51 -3.14
N VAL A 542 -3.78 -6.86 -2.63
CA VAL A 542 -3.69 -5.55 -1.96
C VAL A 542 -2.99 -5.69 -0.61
N ARG A 543 -2.08 -4.79 -0.30
CA ARG A 543 -1.42 -4.66 1.00
C ARG A 543 -1.75 -3.28 1.53
N LEU A 544 -2.43 -3.22 2.66
CA LEU A 544 -2.68 -2.00 3.41
C LEU A 544 -1.90 -2.07 4.72
N LEU A 545 -0.79 -1.34 4.79
CA LEU A 545 0.18 -1.41 5.88
C LEU A 545 0.20 -0.09 6.63
N GLU A 546 0.22 -0.13 7.96
CA GLU A 546 0.34 1.07 8.80
C GLU A 546 1.78 1.62 8.76
N GLY A 547 1.90 2.94 8.66
CA GLY A 547 3.16 3.68 8.51
C GLY A 547 3.65 3.81 7.06
N ASP A 548 4.80 4.47 6.91
CA ASP A 548 5.50 4.56 5.64
C ASP A 548 6.34 3.29 5.42
N LYS A 549 5.96 2.53 4.40
CA LYS A 549 6.59 1.27 3.98
C LYS A 549 7.06 1.40 2.52
N THR A 550 7.32 2.61 2.01
CA THR A 550 7.73 2.73 0.61
C THR A 550 9.15 2.22 0.35
N ASN A 551 10.01 2.16 1.36
CA ASN A 551 11.39 1.71 1.19
C ASN A 551 11.55 0.20 1.17
N TRP A 552 10.57 -0.54 1.70
CA TRP A 552 10.53 -1.99 1.71
C TRP A 552 9.06 -2.41 1.71
N ILE A 553 8.63 -3.17 0.72
CA ILE A 553 7.24 -3.64 0.65
C ILE A 553 7.24 -5.15 0.70
N PRO A 554 6.56 -5.76 1.68
CA PRO A 554 6.43 -7.21 1.71
C PRO A 554 5.67 -7.70 0.47
N SER A 555 6.05 -8.89 0.02
CA SER A 555 5.20 -9.73 -0.83
C SER A 555 3.84 -9.93 -0.18
N PHE A 556 2.84 -10.24 -0.99
CA PHE A 556 1.47 -10.43 -0.54
C PHE A 556 1.36 -11.43 0.62
N PHE A 557 0.62 -11.03 1.66
CA PHE A 557 0.20 -11.85 2.79
C PHE A 557 -1.19 -11.41 3.24
N GLU A 558 -1.93 -12.30 3.90
CA GLU A 558 -3.26 -12.02 4.47
C GLU A 558 -3.17 -11.98 6.00
N GLY A 559 -4.01 -11.16 6.64
CA GLY A 559 -4.04 -11.02 8.09
C GLY A 559 -2.71 -10.54 8.66
N MET A 560 -2.17 -11.29 9.62
CA MET A 560 -0.91 -10.98 10.31
C MET A 560 0.21 -11.96 9.92
N GLN A 561 1.41 -11.43 9.66
CA GLN A 561 2.61 -12.23 9.35
C GLN A 561 3.85 -11.64 10.04
N SER A 562 4.73 -12.53 10.53
CA SER A 562 5.97 -12.21 11.24
C SER A 562 7.24 -12.50 10.44
N SER A 563 8.38 -11.97 10.88
CA SER A 563 9.69 -12.25 10.26
C SER A 563 9.99 -13.74 10.29
N PHE A 564 10.45 -14.25 9.15
CA PHE A 564 10.75 -15.65 8.83
C PHE A 564 9.57 -16.62 8.87
N GLU A 565 8.33 -16.14 9.08
CA GLU A 565 7.14 -17.00 9.04
C GLU A 565 6.93 -17.64 7.66
N ASP A 566 7.34 -16.94 6.60
CA ASP A 566 7.31 -17.42 5.22
C ASP A 566 8.36 -18.53 4.92
N LYS A 567 9.20 -18.86 5.91
CA LYS A 567 10.28 -19.86 5.82
C LYS A 567 10.04 -21.10 6.67
N PHE A 568 8.78 -21.39 6.94
CA PHE A 568 8.40 -22.64 7.57
C PHE A 568 8.78 -23.85 6.71
N ASP A 569 9.56 -24.76 7.25
CA ASP A 569 9.91 -26.03 6.64
C ASP A 569 9.02 -27.15 7.23
N THR A 570 8.21 -27.75 6.38
CA THR A 570 7.28 -28.82 6.76
C THR A 570 7.98 -30.14 7.12
N THR A 571 9.23 -30.33 6.71
CA THR A 571 10.01 -31.55 6.97
C THR A 571 10.49 -31.57 8.41
N ASP A 572 11.00 -30.43 8.87
CA ASP A 572 11.60 -30.28 10.20
C ASP A 572 10.63 -29.62 11.19
N ASN A 573 9.45 -29.16 10.74
CA ASN A 573 8.45 -28.41 11.51
C ASN A 573 9.07 -27.20 12.25
N THR A 574 9.97 -26.49 11.56
CA THR A 574 10.72 -25.34 12.09
C THR A 574 10.77 -24.22 11.05
N TYR A 575 11.10 -23.01 11.49
CA TYR A 575 11.33 -21.85 10.62
C TYR A 575 12.81 -21.71 10.33
N LYS A 576 13.20 -21.90 9.07
CA LYS A 576 14.60 -21.83 8.61
C LYS A 576 14.95 -20.39 8.28
N MET A 577 15.78 -19.79 9.12
CA MET A 577 16.25 -18.42 8.93
C MET A 577 17.61 -18.45 8.26
N GLU A 578 17.77 -17.63 7.23
CA GLU A 578 19.01 -17.52 6.46
C GLU A 578 19.46 -16.06 6.40
N ILE A 579 20.75 -15.85 6.67
CA ILE A 579 21.42 -14.57 6.51
C ILE A 579 22.59 -14.76 5.56
N LEU A 580 22.60 -13.99 4.47
CA LEU A 580 23.61 -14.04 3.43
C LEU A 580 24.35 -12.70 3.36
N SER A 581 25.67 -12.71 3.37
CA SER A 581 26.53 -11.56 3.05
C SER A 581 27.12 -11.78 1.67
N ASN A 582 26.99 -10.80 0.78
CA ASN A 582 27.58 -10.79 -0.56
C ASN A 582 28.51 -9.59 -0.72
N ASN A 583 29.53 -9.72 -1.56
CA ASN A 583 30.22 -8.56 -2.12
C ASN A 583 29.35 -7.83 -3.17
N GLU A 584 29.89 -6.79 -3.79
CA GLU A 584 29.19 -5.97 -4.78
C GLU A 584 28.62 -6.73 -6.00
N ASN A 585 29.09 -7.95 -6.29
CA ASN A 585 28.51 -8.81 -7.32
C ASN A 585 27.40 -9.68 -6.74
N LEU A 586 26.16 -9.31 -7.03
CA LEU A 586 24.94 -9.94 -6.50
C LEU A 586 24.54 -11.22 -7.24
N LEU A 587 25.24 -11.59 -8.31
CA LEU A 587 24.82 -12.67 -9.20
C LEU A 587 25.35 -14.04 -8.75
N ASP A 588 24.45 -14.91 -8.29
CA ASP A 588 24.77 -16.30 -7.96
C ASP A 588 24.52 -17.22 -9.17
N LEU A 589 25.58 -17.54 -9.91
CA LEU A 589 25.49 -18.43 -11.07
C LEU A 589 25.15 -19.88 -10.71
N THR A 590 25.16 -20.29 -9.44
CA THR A 590 24.66 -21.61 -9.02
C THR A 590 23.14 -21.64 -8.93
N GLN A 591 22.51 -20.48 -8.80
CA GLN A 591 21.08 -20.30 -8.75
C GLN A 591 20.52 -20.10 -10.15
N HIS A 592 20.43 -21.21 -10.88
CA HIS A 592 19.84 -21.27 -12.21
C HIS A 592 18.84 -22.42 -12.36
N SER A 593 17.86 -22.28 -13.25
CA SER A 593 17.01 -23.40 -13.71
C SER A 593 17.04 -23.53 -15.22
N ILE A 594 16.62 -24.72 -15.65
CA ILE A 594 16.32 -25.07 -17.03
C ILE A 594 14.80 -24.98 -17.19
N GLY A 595 14.33 -24.09 -18.06
CA GLY A 595 12.92 -23.76 -18.23
C GLY A 595 12.20 -24.46 -19.40
N THR A 596 12.80 -25.46 -20.07
CA THR A 596 12.20 -26.09 -21.26
C THR A 596 12.47 -27.61 -21.35
N PRO A 597 11.71 -28.37 -22.18
CA PRO A 597 11.90 -29.81 -22.38
C PRO A 597 13.26 -30.21 -23.01
N TYR A 598 14.10 -29.24 -23.38
CA TYR A 598 15.39 -29.44 -24.04
C TYR A 598 16.52 -29.30 -23.01
N THR A 599 16.61 -30.28 -22.12
CA THR A 599 17.52 -30.27 -20.97
C THR A 599 19.00 -30.43 -21.37
N ASN A 600 19.88 -29.68 -20.69
CA ASN A 600 21.35 -29.80 -20.63
C ASN A 600 22.22 -29.12 -21.70
N HIS A 601 21.72 -28.10 -22.40
CA HIS A 601 22.46 -27.52 -23.53
C HIS A 601 23.21 -26.21 -23.21
N TYR A 602 23.60 -26.00 -21.94
CA TYR A 602 24.62 -25.01 -21.56
C TYR A 602 25.50 -25.52 -20.41
N VAL A 603 26.69 -24.96 -20.28
CA VAL A 603 27.59 -25.20 -19.14
C VAL A 603 28.07 -23.89 -18.56
N ILE A 604 28.20 -23.84 -17.24
CA ILE A 604 28.82 -22.71 -16.54
C ILE A 604 30.25 -23.12 -16.17
N LYS A 605 31.24 -22.42 -16.73
CA LYS A 605 32.67 -22.64 -16.46
C LYS A 605 33.40 -21.32 -16.41
N ASN A 606 34.28 -21.11 -15.43
CA ASN A 606 35.10 -19.91 -15.28
C ASN A 606 34.27 -18.61 -15.43
N ASN A 607 33.18 -18.49 -14.66
CA ASN A 607 32.25 -17.35 -14.71
C ASN A 607 31.66 -17.05 -16.10
N SER A 608 31.67 -18.05 -16.98
CA SER A 608 31.13 -17.97 -18.33
C SER A 608 30.01 -18.98 -18.52
N ILE A 609 28.92 -18.53 -19.14
CA ILE A 609 27.79 -19.37 -19.54
C ILE A 609 27.98 -19.69 -21.02
N ILE A 610 28.11 -20.97 -21.35
CA ILE A 610 28.42 -21.44 -22.71
C ILE A 610 27.29 -22.33 -23.20
N GLY A 611 26.65 -21.97 -24.32
CA GLY A 611 25.69 -22.84 -25.00
C GLY A 611 26.39 -24.00 -25.70
N ILE A 612 25.87 -25.23 -25.53
CA ILE A 612 26.44 -26.49 -26.05
C ILE A 612 25.43 -27.27 -26.92
N TYR A 613 24.54 -26.57 -27.62
CA TYR A 613 23.52 -27.21 -28.45
C TYR A 613 24.12 -27.85 -29.73
N GLU A 614 23.81 -29.09 -30.08
CA GLU A 614 24.20 -29.67 -31.38
C GLU A 614 23.21 -29.28 -32.50
N GLY A 615 23.55 -28.29 -33.35
CA GLY A 615 22.76 -27.86 -34.52
C GLY A 615 22.35 -26.36 -34.50
N ASP A 616 21.37 -25.99 -35.33
CA ASP A 616 20.88 -24.60 -35.48
C ASP A 616 19.91 -24.12 -34.38
N ASN A 617 19.60 -24.97 -33.40
CA ASN A 617 18.65 -24.63 -32.33
C ASN A 617 19.33 -23.85 -31.19
N TYR A 618 18.52 -23.53 -30.18
CA TYR A 618 18.90 -22.72 -29.04
C TYR A 618 18.44 -23.32 -27.71
N THR A 619 19.01 -22.83 -26.61
CA THR A 619 18.56 -23.11 -25.25
C THR A 619 18.19 -21.82 -24.52
N ASP A 620 17.30 -21.94 -23.55
CA ASP A 620 16.90 -20.86 -22.66
C ASP A 620 17.38 -21.18 -21.25
N PHE A 621 17.83 -20.17 -20.51
CA PHE A 621 18.26 -20.34 -19.13
C PHE A 621 17.80 -19.17 -18.26
N GLN A 622 17.65 -19.43 -16.97
CA GLN A 622 17.17 -18.46 -15.99
C GLN A 622 18.15 -18.35 -14.85
N ILE A 623 18.43 -17.12 -14.41
CA ILE A 623 19.21 -16.84 -13.19
C ILE A 623 18.31 -16.09 -12.21
N TRP A 624 18.43 -16.43 -10.93
CA TRP A 624 17.70 -15.74 -9.86
C TRP A 624 18.63 -14.90 -9.00
N PHE A 625 18.14 -13.73 -8.57
CA PHE A 625 18.86 -12.83 -7.68
C PHE A 625 17.87 -11.95 -6.92
N ASN A 626 18.33 -11.37 -5.81
CA ASN A 626 17.52 -10.52 -4.95
C ASN A 626 17.83 -9.04 -5.23
N LEU A 627 16.81 -8.21 -5.40
CA LEU A 627 16.94 -6.77 -5.66
C LEU A 627 16.20 -5.96 -4.60
N LYS A 628 16.68 -4.76 -4.28
CA LYS A 628 15.96 -3.74 -3.53
C LYS A 628 15.10 -2.88 -4.45
N ARG A 629 13.95 -2.48 -3.91
CA ARG A 629 13.02 -1.52 -4.49
C ARG A 629 13.69 -0.18 -4.75
N ASN A 630 13.28 0.47 -5.85
CA ASN A 630 13.73 1.82 -6.25
C ASN A 630 15.26 1.97 -6.37
N ARG A 631 16.00 0.87 -6.39
CA ARG A 631 17.42 0.86 -6.67
C ARG A 631 17.64 0.61 -8.16
N THR A 632 18.83 1.03 -8.61
CA THR A 632 19.27 0.82 -9.98
C THR A 632 20.37 -0.21 -9.96
N TYR A 633 20.24 -1.22 -10.81
CA TYR A 633 21.21 -2.28 -10.98
C TYR A 633 21.75 -2.29 -12.40
N LYS A 634 23.04 -2.58 -12.50
CA LYS A 634 23.74 -2.77 -13.76
C LYS A 634 24.06 -4.25 -13.90
N LEU A 635 23.47 -4.87 -14.91
CA LEU A 635 23.92 -6.14 -15.46
C LEU A 635 25.06 -5.86 -16.46
N SER A 636 26.24 -6.41 -16.18
CA SER A 636 27.43 -6.23 -17.01
C SER A 636 28.01 -7.59 -17.41
N TYR A 637 28.64 -7.64 -18.57
CA TYR A 637 29.30 -8.83 -19.11
C TYR A 637 30.47 -8.39 -19.99
N SER A 638 31.45 -9.28 -20.18
CA SER A 638 32.65 -8.98 -20.96
C SER A 638 32.34 -8.70 -22.42
N GLN A 639 33.12 -7.79 -23.03
CA GLN A 639 33.01 -7.48 -24.45
C GLN A 639 33.32 -8.67 -25.35
N GLU A 640 34.04 -9.67 -24.84
CA GLU A 640 34.34 -10.94 -25.54
C GLU A 640 33.13 -11.88 -25.63
N SER A 641 32.03 -11.57 -24.97
CA SER A 641 30.79 -12.36 -25.05
C SER A 641 30.25 -12.34 -26.47
N THR A 642 29.97 -13.53 -27.02
CA THR A 642 29.37 -13.70 -28.35
C THR A 642 27.85 -13.57 -28.30
N TYR A 643 27.25 -13.79 -27.13
CA TYR A 643 25.84 -13.51 -26.88
C TYR A 643 25.66 -12.07 -26.38
N ARG A 644 24.85 -11.27 -27.08
CA ARG A 644 24.55 -9.88 -26.72
C ARG A 644 23.14 -9.77 -26.16
N LEU A 645 23.00 -9.16 -24.99
CA LEU A 645 21.70 -8.93 -24.37
C LEU A 645 20.94 -7.81 -25.08
N ASN A 646 19.65 -8.03 -25.25
CA ASN A 646 18.68 -7.07 -25.72
C ASN A 646 17.27 -7.47 -25.23
N GLU A 647 16.30 -6.62 -25.50
CA GLU A 647 14.92 -6.81 -25.03
C GLU A 647 14.20 -7.99 -25.70
N ASN A 648 14.67 -8.46 -26.86
CA ASN A 648 14.07 -9.59 -27.57
C ASN A 648 14.57 -10.93 -27.03
N ASN A 649 15.77 -10.97 -26.44
CA ASN A 649 16.39 -12.21 -25.97
C ASN A 649 16.64 -12.24 -24.46
N SER A 650 16.21 -11.23 -23.72
CA SER A 650 16.26 -11.26 -22.26
C SER A 650 15.06 -10.56 -21.62
N GLN A 651 14.55 -11.11 -20.53
CA GLN A 651 13.36 -10.63 -19.83
C GLN A 651 13.56 -10.70 -18.33
N LEU A 652 13.23 -9.61 -17.63
CA LEU A 652 13.15 -9.59 -16.17
C LEU A 652 11.74 -9.97 -15.73
N LEU A 653 11.65 -10.96 -14.84
CA LEU A 653 10.42 -11.53 -14.34
C LEU A 653 10.39 -11.45 -12.81
N ILE A 654 9.18 -11.40 -12.27
CA ILE A 654 8.88 -11.57 -10.85
C ILE A 654 8.77 -13.07 -10.55
N GLY A 655 9.49 -13.63 -9.57
CA GLY A 655 9.29 -15.07 -9.27
C GLY A 655 10.10 -15.71 -8.14
N LYS A 656 9.56 -16.83 -7.62
CA LYS A 656 10.16 -17.74 -6.61
C LYS A 656 11.18 -18.71 -7.26
N ARG A 657 11.95 -19.38 -6.40
CA ARG A 657 13.09 -20.29 -6.69
C ARG A 657 12.78 -21.60 -7.48
N SER A 658 11.65 -21.73 -8.19
CA SER A 658 11.32 -22.96 -8.94
C SER A 658 10.29 -22.77 -10.06
N GLY A 659 10.67 -23.09 -11.30
CA GLY A 659 9.76 -23.30 -12.44
C GLY A 659 9.37 -22.05 -13.23
N TYR A 660 9.00 -22.24 -14.51
CA TYR A 660 8.50 -21.22 -15.44
C TYR A 660 7.11 -20.72 -15.00
N SER A 661 7.04 -20.00 -13.89
CA SER A 661 5.82 -19.35 -13.40
C SER A 661 6.10 -17.86 -13.20
N GLY A 662 6.17 -17.14 -14.31
CA GLY A 662 6.28 -15.68 -14.28
C GLY A 662 4.96 -15.08 -13.83
N ASP A 663 4.90 -14.56 -12.60
CA ASP A 663 3.70 -13.89 -12.07
C ASP A 663 3.43 -12.55 -12.80
N CYS A 664 4.43 -11.94 -13.45
CA CYS A 664 4.34 -10.81 -14.41
C CYS A 664 5.69 -10.53 -15.09
N VAL A 665 5.70 -10.08 -16.36
CA VAL A 665 6.91 -9.58 -17.06
C VAL A 665 7.12 -8.09 -16.77
N LEU A 666 8.32 -7.68 -16.34
CA LEU A 666 8.64 -6.31 -15.94
C LEU A 666 9.39 -5.53 -17.04
N HIS A 667 8.75 -5.36 -18.20
CA HIS A 667 9.36 -4.64 -19.34
C HIS A 667 9.82 -3.21 -19.00
N GLN A 668 9.14 -2.51 -18.08
CA GLN A 668 9.49 -1.12 -17.74
C GLN A 668 10.68 -1.00 -16.78
N CYS A 669 11.02 -2.09 -16.08
CA CYS A 669 12.10 -2.08 -15.10
C CYS A 669 13.43 -2.50 -15.72
N TYR A 670 13.44 -3.08 -16.93
CA TYR A 670 14.64 -3.65 -17.52
C TYR A 670 14.85 -3.15 -18.95
N ASN A 671 15.95 -2.41 -19.14
CA ASN A 671 16.47 -2.08 -20.45
C ASN A 671 17.53 -3.11 -20.83
N GLY A 672 17.13 -4.11 -21.61
CA GLY A 672 18.02 -5.22 -22.00
C GLY A 672 19.19 -4.79 -22.86
N SER A 673 19.02 -3.75 -23.68
CA SER A 673 20.08 -3.21 -24.53
C SER A 673 21.17 -2.50 -23.72
N ALA A 674 20.78 -1.81 -22.65
CA ALA A 674 21.69 -1.15 -21.72
C ALA A 674 22.15 -2.08 -20.59
N GLY A 675 21.51 -3.23 -20.37
CA GLY A 675 21.72 -4.07 -19.19
C GLY A 675 21.39 -3.32 -17.89
N ILE A 676 20.40 -2.42 -17.91
CA ILE A 676 20.05 -1.60 -16.74
C ILE A 676 18.70 -2.06 -16.20
N ILE A 677 18.66 -2.38 -14.91
CA ILE A 677 17.43 -2.60 -14.17
C ILE A 677 17.19 -1.36 -13.30
N THR A 678 16.05 -0.69 -13.46
CA THR A 678 15.68 0.54 -12.74
C THR A 678 14.26 0.43 -12.21
N ASN A 679 13.93 1.27 -11.22
CA ASN A 679 12.58 1.34 -10.65
C ASN A 679 12.04 -0.03 -10.22
N VAL A 680 12.93 -0.85 -9.65
CA VAL A 680 12.58 -2.17 -9.12
C VAL A 680 11.35 -2.02 -8.20
N PRO A 681 10.26 -2.78 -8.42
CA PRO A 681 8.96 -2.48 -7.81
C PRO A 681 8.84 -2.89 -6.34
N TYR A 682 9.60 -3.88 -5.87
CA TYR A 682 9.61 -4.34 -4.46
C TYR A 682 10.93 -5.07 -4.13
N ASP A 683 11.23 -5.23 -2.84
CA ASP A 683 12.37 -6.01 -2.37
C ASP A 683 12.09 -7.50 -2.56
N GLY A 684 13.04 -8.27 -3.09
CA GLY A 684 12.91 -9.72 -3.14
C GLY A 684 13.50 -10.35 -4.39
N TRP A 685 13.05 -11.57 -4.68
CA TRP A 685 13.58 -12.41 -5.75
C TRP A 685 13.04 -12.02 -7.14
N TYR A 686 13.97 -11.88 -8.07
CA TYR A 686 13.74 -11.65 -9.49
C TYR A 686 14.41 -12.75 -10.31
N THR A 687 13.82 -13.04 -11.45
CA THR A 687 14.38 -13.96 -12.44
C THR A 687 14.77 -13.18 -13.67
N LEU A 688 16.01 -13.32 -14.12
CA LEU A 688 16.41 -12.90 -15.44
C LEU A 688 16.40 -14.10 -16.37
N HIS A 689 15.49 -14.07 -17.33
CA HIS A 689 15.34 -15.10 -18.33
C HIS A 689 16.08 -14.71 -19.60
N PHE A 690 16.90 -15.62 -20.11
CA PHE A 690 17.68 -15.47 -21.32
C PHE A 690 17.17 -16.45 -22.37
N HIS A 691 16.79 -15.93 -23.53
CA HIS A 691 16.26 -16.69 -24.64
C HIS A 691 17.32 -16.93 -25.72
N SER A 692 17.20 -18.02 -26.46
CA SER A 692 17.94 -18.19 -27.71
C SER A 692 19.48 -18.26 -27.60
N LEU A 693 20.02 -18.86 -26.53
CA LEU A 693 21.45 -19.13 -26.42
C LEU A 693 21.83 -20.30 -27.36
N LYS A 694 22.55 -20.01 -28.45
CA LYS A 694 22.96 -21.00 -29.46
C LYS A 694 24.25 -21.73 -29.09
N ASN A 695 24.62 -22.74 -29.87
CA ASN A 695 25.92 -23.40 -29.73
C ASN A 695 27.09 -22.40 -29.83
N ASN A 696 28.10 -22.55 -28.98
CA ASN A 696 29.27 -21.67 -28.87
C ASN A 696 28.95 -20.20 -28.50
N ASN A 697 27.68 -19.84 -28.28
CA ASN A 697 27.37 -18.57 -27.69
C ASN A 697 27.85 -18.58 -26.24
N THR A 698 28.60 -17.55 -25.87
CA THR A 698 29.21 -17.41 -24.55
C THR A 698 28.83 -16.06 -23.99
N ILE A 699 28.40 -16.06 -22.72
CA ILE A 699 28.30 -14.87 -21.88
C ILE A 699 29.42 -14.99 -20.86
N LYS A 700 30.44 -14.14 -20.97
CA LYS A 700 31.60 -14.13 -20.07
C LYS A 700 31.45 -13.04 -19.01
N ASP A 701 31.93 -13.32 -17.81
CA ASP A 701 32.05 -12.34 -16.72
C ASP A 701 30.74 -11.65 -16.39
N LEU A 702 29.65 -12.43 -16.38
CA LEU A 702 28.32 -11.92 -16.06
C LEU A 702 28.27 -11.51 -14.59
N GLN A 703 27.89 -10.27 -14.33
CA GLN A 703 27.77 -9.72 -12.98
C GLN A 703 26.59 -8.76 -12.88
N LEU A 704 26.10 -8.59 -11.66
CA LEU A 704 25.03 -7.67 -11.32
C LEU A 704 25.46 -6.81 -10.14
N LYS A 705 25.50 -5.48 -10.29
CA LYS A 705 25.84 -4.54 -9.22
C LYS A 705 24.74 -3.51 -9.02
N GLU A 706 24.58 -3.01 -7.80
CA GLU A 706 23.72 -1.85 -7.51
C GLU A 706 24.41 -0.56 -7.97
N SER A 707 24.32 -0.26 -9.26
CA SER A 707 24.92 0.90 -9.91
C SER A 707 24.19 1.19 -11.22
N ASN A 708 24.29 2.42 -11.72
CA ASN A 708 23.89 2.77 -13.09
C ASN A 708 25.08 2.79 -14.08
N LEU A 709 26.32 2.65 -13.58
CA LEU A 709 27.55 2.70 -14.36
C LEU A 709 28.09 1.30 -14.67
N PRO A 710 28.74 1.10 -15.83
CA PRO A 710 29.56 -0.08 -16.08
C PRO A 710 30.69 -0.17 -15.05
N THR A 711 30.99 -1.38 -14.62
CA THR A 711 32.09 -1.65 -13.68
C THR A 711 32.91 -2.83 -14.16
N ASP A 712 34.19 -2.86 -13.75
CA ASP A 712 35.04 -4.03 -13.96
C ASP A 712 34.45 -5.27 -13.28
N PHE A 713 34.74 -6.43 -13.85
CA PHE A 713 34.27 -7.71 -13.32
C PHE A 713 34.92 -8.01 -11.98
N VAL A 714 34.08 -8.35 -11.00
CA VAL A 714 34.51 -8.87 -9.71
C VAL A 714 33.81 -10.20 -9.46
N GLU A 715 34.58 -11.22 -9.11
CA GLU A 715 34.05 -12.54 -8.77
C GLU A 715 33.14 -12.43 -7.54
N ARG A 716 32.02 -13.15 -7.56
CA ARG A 716 31.09 -13.16 -6.42
C ARG A 716 31.75 -13.86 -5.23
N LYS A 717 31.84 -13.14 -4.12
CA LYS A 717 32.21 -13.67 -2.80
C LYS A 717 30.99 -13.59 -1.89
N TYR A 718 30.77 -14.62 -1.11
CA TYR A 718 29.66 -14.66 -0.18
C TYR A 718 29.91 -15.61 0.98
N ASN A 719 29.27 -15.32 2.10
CA ASN A 719 29.15 -16.25 3.21
C ASN A 719 27.71 -16.25 3.74
N LYS A 720 27.31 -17.37 4.32
CA LYS A 720 25.93 -17.62 4.70
C LYS A 720 25.86 -18.28 6.05
N ILE A 721 24.90 -17.85 6.86
CA ILE A 721 24.56 -18.49 8.13
C ILE A 721 23.10 -18.94 8.05
N GLN A 722 22.82 -20.12 8.57
CA GLN A 722 21.49 -20.68 8.70
C GLN A 722 21.26 -21.14 10.14
N PHE A 723 20.05 -20.93 10.63
CA PHE A 723 19.57 -21.44 11.91
C PHE A 723 18.08 -21.77 11.81
N SER A 724 17.60 -22.65 12.68
CA SER A 724 16.19 -23.05 12.75
C SER A 724 15.61 -22.59 14.09
N SER A 725 14.31 -22.30 14.09
CA SER A 725 13.55 -21.98 15.30
C SER A 725 12.18 -22.66 15.30
N ILE A 726 11.58 -22.80 16.46
CA ILE A 726 10.28 -23.45 16.67
C ILE A 726 9.13 -22.50 16.29
N GLU A 727 9.30 -21.20 16.49
CA GLU A 727 8.33 -20.15 16.18
C GLU A 727 8.98 -19.05 15.32
N PRO A 728 8.24 -18.32 14.46
CA PRO A 728 8.82 -17.24 13.68
C PRO A 728 9.32 -16.12 14.60
N LEU A 729 10.18 -15.23 14.09
CA LEU A 729 10.68 -14.10 14.88
C LEU A 729 9.64 -12.98 14.86
N ARG A 730 8.76 -12.95 15.87
CA ARG A 730 7.66 -11.98 15.99
C ARG A 730 8.16 -10.61 16.43
N LYS A 731 7.31 -9.58 16.32
CA LYS A 731 7.56 -8.26 16.92
C LYS A 731 7.97 -8.44 18.38
N TRP A 732 8.97 -7.69 18.85
CA TRP A 732 9.58 -7.78 20.19
C TRP A 732 10.47 -9.00 20.45
N ASP A 733 10.30 -10.13 19.75
CA ASP A 733 11.25 -11.24 19.85
C ASP A 733 12.63 -10.79 19.32
N ARG A 734 13.71 -11.19 19.99
CA ARG A 734 15.06 -10.79 19.59
C ARG A 734 16.10 -11.85 19.92
N PHE A 735 17.19 -11.83 19.17
CA PHE A 735 18.35 -12.66 19.47
C PHE A 735 19.13 -12.09 20.65
N VAL A 736 19.57 -12.96 21.54
CA VAL A 736 20.38 -12.62 22.72
C VAL A 736 21.42 -13.71 22.97
N PHE A 737 22.54 -13.34 23.58
CA PHE A 737 23.51 -14.30 24.12
C PHE A 737 23.30 -14.43 25.62
N LYS A 738 22.96 -15.64 26.06
CA LYS A 738 22.72 -15.96 27.46
C LYS A 738 23.47 -17.24 27.79
N ASP A 739 24.20 -17.24 28.90
CA ASP A 739 24.98 -18.39 29.37
C ASP A 739 25.97 -18.96 28.33
N GLY A 740 26.49 -18.10 27.44
CA GLY A 740 27.44 -18.48 26.39
C GLY A 740 26.81 -19.11 25.15
N GLN A 741 25.48 -19.20 25.07
CA GLN A 741 24.73 -19.74 23.94
C GLN A 741 23.90 -18.66 23.24
N LEU A 742 23.66 -18.85 21.94
CA LEU A 742 22.72 -18.03 21.18
C LEU A 742 21.29 -18.48 21.48
N MET A 743 20.46 -17.55 21.94
CA MET A 743 19.06 -17.78 22.26
C MET A 743 18.16 -16.79 21.52
N ILE A 744 16.91 -17.17 21.29
CA ILE A 744 15.83 -16.23 21.00
C ILE A 744 15.16 -15.87 22.31
N GLU A 745 15.22 -14.60 22.69
CA GLU A 745 14.38 -14.04 23.73
C GLU A 745 12.99 -13.81 23.15
N ARG A 746 12.07 -14.70 23.51
CA ARG A 746 10.66 -14.66 23.14
C ARG A 746 9.94 -13.68 24.06
N ASN A 747 9.63 -12.52 23.51
CA ASN A 747 8.90 -11.45 24.20
C ASN A 747 7.45 -11.37 23.75
N THR A 748 6.99 -12.31 22.92
CA THR A 748 5.67 -12.25 22.29
C THR A 748 4.91 -13.53 22.44
N LYS A 749 3.62 -13.40 22.69
CA LYS A 749 2.68 -14.52 22.67
C LYS A 749 1.55 -14.22 21.69
N GLU A 750 1.25 -15.20 20.84
CA GLU A 750 0.12 -15.15 19.92
C GLU A 750 -1.06 -15.93 20.49
N TYR A 751 -2.26 -15.41 20.27
CA TYR A 751 -3.52 -16.03 20.63
C TYR A 751 -4.48 -15.95 19.43
N ILE A 752 -5.13 -17.07 19.10
CA ILE A 752 -6.18 -17.12 18.08
C ILE A 752 -7.52 -17.15 18.80
N ALA A 753 -8.33 -16.11 18.57
CA ALA A 753 -9.68 -16.05 19.14
C ALA A 753 -10.58 -17.11 18.51
N SER A 754 -11.41 -17.75 19.34
CA SER A 754 -12.29 -18.84 18.94
C SER A 754 -13.75 -18.59 19.33
N GLU A 755 -14.67 -19.32 18.70
CA GLU A 755 -16.10 -19.33 19.05
C GLU A 755 -16.36 -19.78 20.49
N ASN A 756 -15.43 -20.54 21.10
CA ASN A 756 -15.55 -21.04 22.47
C ASN A 756 -15.07 -20.03 23.53
N ASP A 757 -14.68 -18.82 23.12
CA ASP A 757 -14.20 -17.80 24.04
C ASP A 757 -15.37 -17.20 24.82
N ILE A 758 -15.19 -17.01 26.13
CA ILE A 758 -16.25 -16.50 27.00
C ILE A 758 -16.28 -14.97 26.91
N TRP A 759 -17.40 -14.45 26.40
CA TRP A 759 -17.71 -13.02 26.35
C TRP A 759 -18.71 -12.64 27.44
N GLN A 760 -18.43 -11.54 28.13
CA GLN A 760 -19.28 -10.99 29.18
C GLN A 760 -19.87 -9.66 28.71
N GLU A 761 -21.19 -9.52 28.78
CA GLU A 761 -21.85 -8.23 28.56
C GLU A 761 -21.55 -7.28 29.74
N VAL A 762 -21.05 -6.09 29.45
CA VAL A 762 -20.81 -5.02 30.41
C VAL A 762 -21.87 -3.95 30.20
N VAL A 763 -22.80 -3.83 31.14
CA VAL A 763 -23.91 -2.88 31.05
C VAL A 763 -23.38 -1.44 31.10
N GLY A 764 -23.42 -0.73 29.97
CA GLY A 764 -23.17 0.70 29.87
C GLY A 764 -24.49 1.49 29.90
N THR A 765 -24.50 2.66 30.53
CA THR A 765 -25.66 3.54 30.62
C THR A 765 -26.22 3.93 29.24
N ARG A 766 -27.52 3.67 29.03
CA ARG A 766 -28.49 4.22 28.04
C ARG A 766 -28.17 4.31 26.54
N THR A 767 -26.96 4.08 26.02
CA THR A 767 -26.73 4.26 24.57
C THR A 767 -25.92 3.19 23.82
N LEU A 768 -25.16 2.29 24.46
CA LEU A 768 -24.41 1.23 23.76
C LEU A 768 -24.25 -0.04 24.62
N ASN A 769 -24.57 -1.23 24.07
CA ASN A 769 -24.21 -2.52 24.66
C ASN A 769 -22.70 -2.77 24.45
N ARG A 770 -21.97 -3.04 25.53
CA ARG A 770 -20.53 -3.34 25.50
C ARG A 770 -20.32 -4.80 25.83
N PHE A 771 -19.45 -5.49 25.10
CA PHE A 771 -19.01 -6.86 25.40
C PHE A 771 -17.54 -6.85 25.75
N LYS A 772 -17.16 -7.66 26.73
CA LYS A 772 -15.81 -7.80 27.25
C LYS A 772 -15.37 -9.26 27.16
N MET A 773 -14.27 -9.55 26.48
CA MET A 773 -13.57 -10.82 26.61
C MET A 773 -12.39 -10.65 27.55
N ILE A 774 -12.33 -11.45 28.61
CA ILE A 774 -11.20 -11.44 29.55
C ILE A 774 -10.09 -12.29 28.93
N LEU A 775 -9.00 -11.64 28.52
CA LEU A 775 -7.82 -12.30 27.96
C LEU A 775 -6.85 -12.79 29.04
N SER A 776 -6.99 -12.32 30.28
CA SER A 776 -6.03 -12.56 31.35
C SER A 776 -5.73 -14.04 31.59
N SER A 777 -6.71 -14.96 31.56
CA SER A 777 -6.42 -16.40 31.74
C SER A 777 -5.71 -17.07 30.55
N LYS A 778 -5.72 -16.44 29.37
CA LYS A 778 -5.14 -16.97 28.13
C LYS A 778 -3.78 -16.31 27.80
N ILE A 779 -3.57 -15.08 28.27
CA ILE A 779 -2.44 -14.21 27.97
C ILE A 779 -1.84 -13.62 29.27
N TYR A 780 -1.72 -14.46 30.31
CA TYR A 780 -1.52 -14.10 31.72
C TYR A 780 -0.30 -13.23 32.10
N ASN A 781 0.58 -12.86 31.17
CA ASN A 781 1.81 -12.12 31.47
C ASN A 781 2.00 -10.99 30.46
N SER A 782 1.15 -9.95 30.39
CA SER A 782 1.38 -8.82 29.46
C SER A 782 1.53 -7.50 30.20
N VAL A 783 2.60 -6.73 29.89
CA VAL A 783 2.89 -5.46 30.56
C VAL A 783 1.77 -4.45 30.29
N GLY A 784 1.19 -3.89 31.37
CA GLY A 784 0.12 -2.88 31.38
C GLY A 784 0.45 -1.50 30.79
N ASN A 785 1.23 -1.44 29.71
CA ASN A 785 1.50 -0.24 28.93
C ASN A 785 0.91 -0.32 27.51
N LYS A 786 0.39 0.83 27.07
CA LYS A 786 -0.71 1.04 26.11
C LYS A 786 -0.53 0.58 24.64
N PHE A 787 0.59 -0.04 24.27
CA PHE A 787 0.93 -0.33 22.85
C PHE A 787 1.53 -1.72 22.59
N ASN A 788 1.35 -2.65 23.52
CA ASN A 788 1.93 -3.98 23.48
C ASN A 788 1.00 -5.03 22.84
N LEU A 789 0.15 -4.61 21.89
CA LEU A 789 -0.82 -5.48 21.21
C LEU A 789 -0.86 -5.19 19.71
N ILE A 790 -1.06 -6.24 18.92
CA ILE A 790 -1.31 -6.21 17.48
C ILE A 790 -2.46 -7.17 17.19
N SER A 791 -3.35 -6.80 16.28
CA SER A 791 -4.42 -7.68 15.81
C SER A 791 -4.71 -7.46 14.34
N ASP A 792 -5.09 -8.53 13.64
CA ASP A 792 -5.61 -8.49 12.27
C ASP A 792 -7.13 -8.33 12.17
N GLY A 793 -7.84 -8.37 13.31
CA GLY A 793 -9.30 -8.23 13.36
C GLY A 793 -9.80 -6.89 13.88
N PHE A 794 -8.98 -6.10 14.58
CA PHE A 794 -9.41 -4.84 15.21
C PHE A 794 -8.38 -3.73 15.20
N ILE A 795 -8.90 -2.51 15.36
CA ILE A 795 -8.10 -1.33 15.67
C ILE A 795 -7.70 -1.36 17.14
N VAL A 796 -6.40 -1.26 17.40
CA VAL A 796 -5.85 -0.99 18.74
C VAL A 796 -5.80 0.53 18.95
N SER A 797 -6.47 1.06 19.99
CA SER A 797 -6.63 2.50 20.27
C SER A 797 -6.56 2.81 21.76
N GLU A 798 -6.10 4.03 22.11
CA GLU A 798 -6.07 4.54 23.49
C GLU A 798 -7.42 5.11 23.97
N ASN A 799 -8.29 5.53 23.05
CA ASN A 799 -9.55 6.21 23.36
C ASN A 799 -10.76 5.36 22.94
N LEU A 800 -11.77 5.34 23.81
CA LEU A 800 -13.09 4.78 23.54
C LEU A 800 -13.81 5.70 22.55
N ASN A 801 -13.67 5.45 21.25
CA ASN A 801 -14.57 6.06 20.27
C ASN A 801 -15.81 5.17 20.10
N GLU A 802 -16.95 5.79 19.86
CA GLU A 802 -18.27 5.14 19.98
C GLU A 802 -18.61 4.18 18.82
N ASN A 803 -17.79 4.11 17.76
CA ASN A 803 -18.21 3.59 16.46
C ASN A 803 -17.40 2.39 15.89
N CYS A 804 -16.40 1.84 16.59
CA CYS A 804 -15.63 0.68 16.10
C CYS A 804 -15.32 -0.33 17.22
N GLY A 805 -15.05 -1.60 16.88
CA GLY A 805 -14.50 -2.56 17.84
C GLY A 805 -13.08 -2.15 18.23
N TYR A 806 -12.82 -1.97 19.52
CA TYR A 806 -11.52 -1.49 20.04
C TYR A 806 -10.97 -2.42 21.11
N ILE A 807 -9.66 -2.67 21.08
CA ILE A 807 -8.98 -3.34 22.19
C ILE A 807 -8.59 -2.29 23.24
N TYR A 808 -9.10 -2.39 24.48
CA TYR A 808 -8.77 -1.48 25.58
C TYR A 808 -8.20 -2.23 26.77
N ALA A 809 -6.92 -2.03 27.09
CA ALA A 809 -6.27 -2.60 28.27
C ALA A 809 -6.39 -1.62 29.47
N ASP A 810 -7.15 -1.99 30.50
CA ASP A 810 -7.21 -1.24 31.77
C ASP A 810 -6.16 -1.75 32.76
N ARG A 811 -5.65 -0.87 33.63
CA ARG A 811 -4.71 -1.19 34.73
C ARG A 811 -5.22 -2.27 35.70
N THR A 812 -6.52 -2.57 35.66
CA THR A 812 -7.17 -3.58 36.50
C THR A 812 -7.79 -4.74 35.71
N PHE A 813 -7.86 -4.69 34.37
CA PHE A 813 -8.52 -5.72 33.57
C PHE A 813 -7.97 -5.83 32.14
N ASP A 814 -7.28 -6.94 31.86
CA ASP A 814 -6.85 -7.37 30.53
C ASP A 814 -8.05 -7.84 29.70
N ALA A 815 -8.69 -6.91 28.97
CA ALA A 815 -9.93 -7.24 28.30
C ALA A 815 -10.14 -6.59 26.92
N LEU A 816 -10.68 -7.35 25.99
CA LEU A 816 -11.07 -6.87 24.66
C LEU A 816 -12.51 -6.36 24.72
N PHE A 817 -12.78 -5.14 24.24
CA PHE A 817 -14.12 -4.54 24.25
C PHE A 817 -14.72 -4.45 22.84
N ILE A 818 -15.86 -5.11 22.62
CA ILE A 818 -16.61 -5.02 21.36
C ILE A 818 -17.90 -4.24 21.62
N TYR A 819 -18.17 -3.24 20.79
CA TYR A 819 -19.41 -2.48 20.80
C TYR A 819 -20.38 -3.14 19.81
N SER A 820 -21.63 -3.35 20.26
CA SER A 820 -22.74 -4.06 19.58
C SER A 820 -22.81 -5.59 19.77
N LYS A 821 -24.04 -6.06 20.08
CA LYS A 821 -24.41 -7.47 20.29
C LYS A 821 -24.54 -8.26 18.98
N ASN A 822 -25.03 -7.60 17.94
CA ASN A 822 -25.26 -8.21 16.62
C ASN A 822 -23.93 -8.45 15.89
N SER A 823 -22.95 -7.63 16.21
CA SER A 823 -21.56 -7.77 15.81
C SER A 823 -20.94 -9.07 16.34
N LEU A 824 -21.09 -9.37 17.63
CA LEU A 824 -20.31 -10.40 18.33
C LEU A 824 -20.28 -11.76 17.61
N ASN A 825 -21.45 -12.33 17.27
CA ASN A 825 -21.57 -13.68 16.68
C ASN A 825 -20.85 -13.84 15.33
N ASP A 826 -20.66 -12.75 14.60
CA ASP A 826 -19.98 -12.75 13.30
C ASP A 826 -18.46 -12.53 13.40
N PHE A 827 -17.95 -12.00 14.53
CA PHE A 827 -16.53 -11.70 14.75
C PHE A 827 -15.67 -12.91 15.17
N HIS A 828 -16.27 -14.09 15.39
CA HIS A 828 -15.63 -15.21 16.07
C HIS A 828 -14.68 -16.12 15.26
N LYS A 829 -14.28 -15.77 14.03
CA LYS A 829 -13.50 -16.71 13.20
C LYS A 829 -12.07 -16.26 12.95
N ASN A 830 -11.14 -16.94 13.62
CA ASN A 830 -9.70 -16.98 13.32
C ASN A 830 -8.92 -15.67 13.45
N MET A 831 -9.39 -14.72 14.26
CA MET A 831 -8.62 -13.50 14.53
C MET A 831 -7.35 -13.83 15.32
N LYS A 832 -6.22 -13.30 14.88
CA LYS A 832 -4.95 -13.39 15.60
C LYS A 832 -4.71 -12.14 16.44
N ILE A 833 -4.20 -12.36 17.65
CA ILE A 833 -3.79 -11.31 18.58
C ILE A 833 -2.36 -11.64 19.03
N ALA A 834 -1.42 -10.74 18.76
CA ALA A 834 -0.06 -10.82 19.29
C ALA A 834 0.12 -9.79 20.42
N CYS A 835 0.68 -10.23 21.54
CA CYS A 835 0.88 -9.40 22.72
C CYS A 835 2.33 -9.49 23.23
N LYS A 836 2.79 -8.41 23.87
CA LYS A 836 4.10 -8.42 24.53
C LYS A 836 4.00 -9.10 25.89
N LEU A 837 4.93 -10.01 26.16
CA LEU A 837 5.11 -10.65 27.44
C LEU A 837 5.67 -9.69 28.50
N GLU A 838 5.31 -9.92 29.75
CA GLU A 838 5.84 -9.26 30.95
C GLU A 838 7.24 -9.76 31.27
N GLU A 839 7.39 -11.10 31.27
CA GLU A 839 8.68 -11.77 31.41
C GLU A 839 8.95 -12.60 30.14
N PRO A 840 10.13 -12.48 29.52
CA PRO A 840 10.46 -13.23 28.32
C PRO A 840 10.65 -14.72 28.62
N THR A 841 10.36 -15.55 27.61
CA THR A 841 10.84 -16.94 27.57
C THR A 841 12.05 -17.06 26.66
N TYR A 842 12.84 -18.13 26.78
CA TYR A 842 14.05 -18.32 25.99
C TYR A 842 13.98 -19.62 25.20
N GLU A 843 14.34 -19.53 23.92
CA GLU A 843 14.48 -20.67 23.02
C GLU A 843 15.95 -20.81 22.62
N GLU A 844 16.52 -22.00 22.81
CA GLU A 844 17.90 -22.29 22.42
C GLU A 844 18.01 -22.48 20.91
N ILE A 845 18.99 -21.80 20.31
CA ILE A 845 19.35 -22.02 18.91
C ILE A 845 20.63 -22.85 18.91
N PRO A 846 20.60 -24.09 18.39
CA PRO A 846 21.78 -24.94 18.33
C PRO A 846 22.80 -24.35 17.34
N PHE A 847 23.65 -23.45 17.86
CA PHE A 847 24.66 -22.71 17.12
C PHE A 847 25.92 -22.58 17.98
N GLU A 848 27.04 -23.09 17.48
CA GLU A 848 28.28 -23.28 18.27
C GLU A 848 29.07 -21.98 18.54
N LEU A 849 28.58 -20.82 18.10
CA LEU A 849 29.30 -19.54 18.22
C LEU A 849 28.65 -18.59 19.23
N GLN A 850 29.49 -17.93 20.03
CA GLN A 850 29.11 -16.91 21.02
C GLN A 850 28.70 -15.56 20.40
N LYS A 851 28.76 -15.44 19.06
CA LYS A 851 28.37 -14.26 18.25
C LYS A 851 27.92 -14.71 16.86
N ILE A 852 26.99 -13.98 16.25
CA ILE A 852 26.68 -14.15 14.82
C ILE A 852 27.65 -13.27 14.03
N ILE A 853 28.63 -13.91 13.38
CA ILE A 853 29.71 -13.25 12.64
C ILE A 853 29.66 -13.72 11.20
N LEU A 854 29.52 -12.78 10.27
CA LEU A 854 29.64 -13.01 8.83
C LEU A 854 30.97 -12.44 8.32
N GLU A 855 31.45 -12.96 7.19
CA GLU A 855 32.51 -12.30 6.44
C GLU A 855 31.98 -10.98 5.87
N GLY A 856 32.74 -9.91 6.05
CA GLY A 856 32.50 -8.61 5.46
C GLY A 856 33.25 -8.48 4.15
N TYR A 857 32.61 -7.90 3.16
CA TYR A 857 33.20 -7.66 1.85
C TYR A 857 33.16 -6.17 1.52
N GLU A 858 34.08 -5.71 0.68
CA GLU A 858 34.06 -4.34 0.18
C GLU A 858 32.73 -4.01 -0.52
N ASN A 859 32.09 -2.92 -0.07
CA ASN A 859 30.73 -2.52 -0.47
C ASN A 859 29.71 -3.68 -0.38
N GLY A 860 29.83 -4.49 0.68
CA GLY A 860 29.01 -5.67 0.86
C GLY A 860 27.52 -5.39 1.09
N THR A 861 26.71 -6.43 0.99
CA THR A 861 25.26 -6.37 1.27
C THR A 861 24.83 -7.59 2.07
N LEU A 862 24.05 -7.36 3.13
CA LEU A 862 23.39 -8.41 3.90
C LEU A 862 21.96 -8.64 3.40
N PHE A 863 21.57 -9.90 3.30
CA PHE A 863 20.23 -10.34 2.94
C PHE A 863 19.68 -11.22 4.06
N PHE A 864 18.50 -10.85 4.56
CA PHE A 864 17.69 -11.67 5.44
C PHE A 864 16.63 -12.34 4.57
N ASP A 865 16.64 -13.67 4.50
CA ASP A 865 15.65 -14.40 3.70
C ASP A 865 14.29 -14.41 4.43
N THR A 866 13.55 -13.31 4.34
CA THR A 866 12.18 -13.21 4.82
C THR A 866 11.39 -12.13 4.10
N ASN A 867 10.09 -12.40 3.97
CA ASN A 867 9.11 -11.45 3.47
C ASN A 867 8.86 -10.25 4.39
N ILE A 868 8.93 -10.47 5.72
CA ILE A 868 8.63 -9.44 6.73
C ILE A 868 9.94 -8.94 7.33
N PRO A 869 10.40 -7.73 6.98
CA PRO A 869 11.72 -7.25 7.36
C PRO A 869 11.92 -7.19 8.87
N PRO A 870 12.98 -7.82 9.41
CA PRO A 870 13.39 -7.63 10.80
C PRO A 870 14.11 -6.28 10.95
N THR A 871 14.25 -5.84 12.20
CA THR A 871 15.19 -4.76 12.53
C THR A 871 16.53 -5.36 12.94
N SER A 872 17.60 -4.95 12.27
CA SER A 872 18.95 -5.42 12.54
C SER A 872 19.86 -4.29 13.00
N THR A 873 20.73 -4.58 13.96
CA THR A 873 21.88 -3.74 14.33
C THR A 873 23.14 -4.49 13.94
N ILE A 874 23.91 -3.90 13.03
CA ILE A 874 25.06 -4.52 12.40
C ILE A 874 26.29 -3.68 12.69
N THR A 875 27.35 -4.30 13.20
CA THR A 875 28.66 -3.68 13.33
C THR A 875 29.65 -4.27 12.33
N TYR A 876 30.23 -3.42 11.51
CA TYR A 876 31.32 -3.78 10.62
C TYR A 876 32.66 -3.60 11.33
N ALA A 877 33.56 -4.57 11.21
CA ALA A 877 34.95 -4.44 11.62
C ALA A 877 35.85 -4.87 10.45
N GLY A 878 36.32 -3.88 9.69
CA GLY A 878 37.28 -4.13 8.63
C GLY A 878 38.61 -4.67 9.13
N GLU A 879 39.34 -5.37 8.26
CA GLU A 879 40.79 -5.47 8.46
C GLU A 879 41.34 -4.05 8.51
N THR A 880 41.60 -3.53 9.71
CA THR A 880 41.94 -2.12 9.86
C THR A 880 43.22 -1.84 9.05
N PRO A 881 43.20 -0.86 8.13
CA PRO A 881 44.39 -0.42 7.38
C PRO A 881 45.58 -0.10 8.29
N ILE A 882 45.30 0.18 9.57
CA ILE A 882 46.27 0.35 10.65
C ILE A 882 47.26 -0.83 10.71
N VAL A 883 46.86 -2.10 10.63
CA VAL A 883 47.83 -3.22 10.83
C VAL A 883 48.82 -3.34 9.67
N LYS A 884 48.35 -3.15 8.43
CA LYS A 884 49.19 -3.19 7.22
C LYS A 884 50.05 -1.92 7.08
N SER A 885 49.47 -0.77 7.42
CA SER A 885 50.14 0.55 7.34
C SER A 885 51.11 0.79 8.50
N VAL A 886 50.81 0.30 9.72
CA VAL A 886 51.74 0.31 10.87
C VAL A 886 52.91 -0.64 10.61
N ARG A 887 52.69 -1.80 9.96
CA ARG A 887 53.80 -2.66 9.52
C ARG A 887 54.70 -1.97 8.48
N LEU A 888 54.13 -1.30 7.48
CA LEU A 888 54.90 -0.55 6.48
C LEU A 888 55.61 0.67 7.07
N ASN A 889 54.93 1.45 7.94
CA ASN A 889 55.51 2.60 8.62
C ASN A 889 56.59 2.19 9.63
N LYS A 890 56.45 1.07 10.35
CA LYS A 890 57.50 0.57 11.26
C LYS A 890 58.77 0.23 10.48
N THR A 891 58.63 -0.34 9.29
CA THR A 891 59.75 -0.60 8.39
C THR A 891 60.38 0.69 7.85
N GLU A 892 59.58 1.69 7.48
CA GLU A 892 60.10 2.96 6.96
C GLU A 892 60.73 3.86 8.05
N VAL A 893 60.18 3.88 9.26
CA VAL A 893 60.78 4.53 10.44
C VAL A 893 62.09 3.85 10.84
N LEU A 894 62.14 2.51 10.80
CA LEU A 894 63.37 1.77 11.03
C LEU A 894 64.43 2.13 9.97
N ASN A 895 64.05 2.18 8.70
CA ASN A 895 64.96 2.58 7.61
C ASN A 895 65.47 4.02 7.75
N ASN A 896 64.60 4.98 8.11
CA ASN A 896 65.03 6.37 8.32
C ASN A 896 65.91 6.52 9.58
N THR A 897 65.65 5.73 10.63
CA THR A 897 66.48 5.71 11.84
C THR A 897 67.86 5.14 11.53
N ASN A 898 67.93 4.07 10.74
CA ASN A 898 69.18 3.51 10.25
C ASN A 898 69.92 4.52 9.35
N ASP A 899 69.24 5.22 8.43
CA ASP A 899 69.87 6.22 7.56
C ASP A 899 70.47 7.41 8.35
N ILE A 900 69.79 7.85 9.43
CA ILE A 900 70.33 8.87 10.34
C ILE A 900 71.56 8.35 11.08
N ASN A 901 71.50 7.12 11.62
CA ASN A 901 72.58 6.55 12.42
C ASN A 901 73.80 6.13 11.57
N ASP A 902 73.59 5.65 10.36
CA ASP A 902 74.64 5.07 9.52
C ASP A 902 75.29 6.13 8.60
N ASN A 903 74.55 7.18 8.21
CA ASN A 903 75.04 8.18 7.25
C ASN A 903 75.15 9.60 7.82
N ILE A 904 74.25 10.04 8.71
CA ILE A 904 74.23 11.43 9.19
C ILE A 904 75.10 11.62 10.44
N ILE A 905 74.97 10.76 11.45
CA ILE A 905 75.76 10.86 12.70
C ILE A 905 77.27 10.70 12.42
N PRO A 906 77.75 9.69 11.66
CA PRO A 906 79.18 9.51 11.40
C PRO A 906 79.76 10.69 10.59
N TYR A 907 78.94 11.30 9.74
CA TYR A 907 79.31 12.49 8.99
C TYR A 907 79.47 13.74 9.88
N LEU A 908 78.57 13.94 10.84
CA LEU A 908 78.70 15.01 11.84
C LEU A 908 79.93 14.79 12.73
N MET A 909 80.26 13.54 13.06
CA MET A 909 81.42 13.18 13.87
C MET A 909 82.75 13.42 13.15
N ASP A 910 82.82 13.15 11.85
CA ASP A 910 84.00 13.52 11.05
C ASP A 910 84.23 15.03 11.00
N MET A 911 83.15 15.83 10.96
CA MET A 911 83.26 17.28 10.99
C MET A 911 83.69 17.79 12.37
N ASP A 912 83.07 17.30 13.45
CA ASP A 912 83.43 17.72 14.81
C ASP A 912 84.87 17.31 15.15
N TYR A 913 85.32 16.13 14.68
CA TYR A 913 86.70 15.68 14.89
C TYR A 913 87.71 16.58 14.19
N ARG A 914 87.44 17.01 12.96
CA ARG A 914 88.30 17.97 12.25
C ARG A 914 88.37 19.31 12.97
N VAL A 915 87.24 19.76 13.54
CA VAL A 915 87.21 20.98 14.36
C VAL A 915 88.07 20.79 15.62
N VAL A 916 87.98 19.65 16.28
CA VAL A 916 88.81 19.31 17.45
C VAL A 916 90.30 19.30 17.11
N CYS A 917 90.71 18.67 16.01
CA CYS A 917 92.11 18.71 15.58
C CYS A 917 92.60 20.14 15.30
N LEU A 918 91.77 20.97 14.65
CA LEU A 918 92.09 22.37 14.40
C LEU A 918 92.19 23.20 15.70
N GLN A 919 91.39 22.88 16.72
CA GLN A 919 91.47 23.52 18.04
C GLN A 919 92.79 23.23 18.73
N LEU A 920 93.26 21.98 18.64
CA LEU A 920 94.54 21.54 19.19
C LEU A 920 95.74 22.18 18.46
N GLU A 921 95.65 22.43 17.16
CA GLU A 921 96.73 23.04 16.36
C GLU A 921 96.81 24.58 16.45
N SER A 922 95.71 25.27 16.76
CA SER A 922 95.60 26.73 16.54
C SER A 922 95.15 27.57 17.75
N ASN A 923 94.92 26.99 18.93
CA ASN A 923 94.45 27.71 20.14
C ASN A 923 93.14 28.51 19.91
N VAL A 924 92.23 27.98 19.08
CA VAL A 924 90.93 28.62 18.80
C VAL A 924 89.89 28.11 19.79
N GLU A 925 89.51 28.91 20.78
CA GLU A 925 88.47 28.54 21.75
C GLU A 925 87.04 28.73 21.20
N GLY A 926 86.16 27.75 21.47
CA GLY A 926 84.72 27.99 21.55
C GLY A 926 83.81 27.39 20.48
N VAL A 927 84.29 26.59 19.52
CA VAL A 927 83.40 25.94 18.53
C VAL A 927 83.18 24.47 18.89
N SER A 928 81.95 24.07 19.18
CA SER A 928 81.58 22.67 19.45
C SER A 928 80.27 22.37 18.75
N MET A 929 80.24 21.42 17.81
CA MET A 929 78.99 21.05 17.13
C MET A 929 78.06 20.22 18.05
N THR A 930 78.59 19.75 19.19
CA THR A 930 77.96 18.78 20.11
C THR A 930 76.80 19.30 20.94
N ARG A 931 76.54 20.62 20.96
CA ARG A 931 75.35 21.18 21.65
C ARG A 931 74.01 20.87 20.96
N LEU A 932 74.03 20.38 19.71
CA LEU A 932 72.82 20.13 18.92
C LEU A 932 72.27 18.69 19.03
N PHE A 933 73.02 17.74 19.60
CA PHE A 933 72.68 16.30 19.52
C PHE A 933 72.94 15.48 20.80
N GLY A 934 72.87 16.12 21.97
CA GLY A 934 72.83 15.42 23.27
C GLY A 934 74.14 15.36 24.05
N GLY A 935 75.27 15.70 23.43
CA GLY A 935 76.59 15.71 24.07
C GLY A 935 77.66 15.03 23.20
N THR A 936 78.95 15.33 23.44
CA THR A 936 80.06 14.74 22.68
C THR A 936 80.17 13.22 22.95
N TYR A 937 79.92 12.82 24.19
CA TYR A 937 80.04 11.43 24.65
C TYR A 937 79.03 10.50 23.94
N GLU A 938 77.76 10.87 23.91
CA GLU A 938 76.69 10.07 23.31
C GLU A 938 76.86 9.93 21.79
N MET A 939 77.41 10.96 21.13
CA MET A 939 77.69 10.91 19.70
C MET A 939 78.89 10.01 19.40
N LEU A 940 79.97 10.10 20.19
CA LEU A 940 81.12 9.19 20.07
C LEU A 940 80.72 7.74 20.35
N GLN A 941 79.85 7.51 21.33
CA GLN A 941 79.33 6.19 21.65
C GLN A 941 78.64 5.54 20.43
N ARG A 942 77.77 6.31 19.76
CA ARG A 942 77.05 5.85 18.57
C ARG A 942 77.97 5.66 17.37
N ASP A 943 78.96 6.53 17.19
CA ASP A 943 79.94 6.42 16.11
C ASP A 943 80.85 5.20 16.30
N ILE A 944 81.26 4.87 17.53
CA ILE A 944 82.01 3.65 17.83
C ILE A 944 81.17 2.41 17.51
N LEU A 945 79.91 2.38 17.93
CA LEU A 945 78.99 1.27 17.63
C LEU A 945 78.72 1.08 16.14
N SER A 946 78.97 2.10 15.30
CA SER A 946 78.83 1.98 13.85
C SER A 946 79.99 1.19 13.21
N ASN A 947 81.07 0.89 13.94
CA ASN A 947 82.24 0.13 13.46
C ASN A 947 82.84 0.65 12.14
N ARG A 948 82.79 1.97 11.93
CA ARG A 948 83.22 2.59 10.66
C ARG A 948 84.74 2.72 10.55
N TYR A 949 85.44 2.86 11.65
CA TYR A 949 86.91 2.97 11.72
C TYR A 949 87.55 1.79 12.43
N SER A 950 88.87 1.63 12.27
CA SER A 950 89.61 0.66 13.07
C SER A 950 89.66 1.10 14.53
N LYS A 951 89.87 0.13 15.42
CA LYS A 951 90.03 0.36 16.85
C LYS A 951 91.11 1.39 17.16
N GLU A 952 92.24 1.34 16.44
CA GLU A 952 93.35 2.27 16.57
C GLU A 952 92.95 3.69 16.15
N GLU A 953 92.17 3.82 15.08
CA GLU A 953 91.68 5.12 14.59
C GLU A 953 90.65 5.73 15.54
N TYR A 954 89.73 4.94 16.12
CA TYR A 954 88.82 5.45 17.17
C TYR A 954 89.59 5.84 18.43
N LYS A 955 90.59 5.07 18.85
CA LYS A 955 91.43 5.40 20.00
C LYS A 955 92.17 6.72 19.79
N TYR A 956 92.76 6.90 18.60
CA TYR A 956 93.41 8.15 18.22
C TYR A 956 92.44 9.35 18.24
N ARG A 957 91.20 9.14 17.76
CA ARG A 957 90.14 10.16 17.82
C ARG A 957 89.78 10.50 19.26
N LEU A 958 89.52 9.49 20.10
CA LEU A 958 89.21 9.67 21.51
C LEU A 958 90.32 10.44 22.25
N ASP A 959 91.60 10.14 21.96
CA ASP A 959 92.76 10.84 22.55
C ASP A 959 92.72 12.34 22.23
N ALA A 960 92.38 12.69 20.99
CA ALA A 960 92.26 14.08 20.57
C ALA A 960 91.05 14.77 21.22
N TYR A 961 89.90 14.10 21.33
CA TYR A 961 88.72 14.63 22.02
C TYR A 961 88.99 14.87 23.52
N LEU A 962 89.72 13.96 24.17
CA LEU A 962 90.14 14.11 25.57
C LEU A 962 91.14 15.26 25.72
N SER A 963 92.15 15.33 24.85
CA SER A 963 93.17 16.38 24.85
C SER A 963 92.57 17.78 24.61
N ALA A 964 91.46 17.85 23.88
CA ALA A 964 90.71 19.09 23.66
C ALA A 964 89.68 19.40 24.77
N ASN A 965 89.68 18.66 25.89
CA ASN A 965 88.71 18.74 26.98
C ASN A 965 87.24 18.62 26.52
N LYS A 966 86.97 17.84 25.47
CA LYS A 966 85.61 17.64 24.92
C LYS A 966 84.85 16.47 25.52
N ILE A 967 85.59 15.55 26.12
CA ILE A 967 85.11 14.44 26.94
C ILE A 967 85.96 14.39 28.20
N THR A 968 85.41 13.86 29.28
CA THR A 968 86.12 13.64 30.54
C THR A 968 86.96 12.36 30.50
N ASN A 969 87.91 12.21 31.42
CA ASN A 969 88.67 10.95 31.56
C ASN A 969 87.74 9.75 31.79
N GLU A 970 86.66 9.92 32.56
CA GLU A 970 85.72 8.83 32.86
C GLU A 970 84.92 8.41 31.62
N GLU A 971 84.53 9.38 30.79
CA GLU A 971 83.88 9.14 29.50
C GLU A 971 84.82 8.50 28.47
N TYR A 972 86.10 8.91 28.45
CA TYR A 972 87.13 8.32 27.59
C TYR A 972 87.35 6.85 27.92
N GLU A 973 87.49 6.48 29.20
CA GLU A 973 87.66 5.08 29.61
C GLU A 973 86.44 4.23 29.22
N ARG A 974 85.22 4.72 29.46
CA ARG A 974 83.99 4.01 29.07
C ARG A 974 83.87 3.80 27.55
N LEU A 975 84.22 4.80 26.75
CA LEU A 975 84.24 4.66 25.27
C LEU A 975 85.40 3.76 24.81
N GLY A 976 86.52 3.77 25.53
CA GLY A 976 87.68 2.91 25.31
C GLY A 976 87.37 1.44 25.60
N ASP A 977 86.59 1.14 26.63
CA ASP A 977 86.10 -0.21 26.92
C ASP A 977 85.20 -0.75 25.80
N MET A 978 84.34 0.11 25.23
CA MET A 978 83.50 -0.26 24.08
C MET A 978 84.27 -0.58 22.79
N LEU A 979 85.54 -0.16 22.69
CA LEU A 979 86.42 -0.56 21.59
C LEU A 979 87.03 -1.96 21.81
N ASN A 980 86.92 -2.52 23.02
CA ASN A 980 87.44 -3.83 23.41
C ASN A 980 86.38 -4.95 23.44
N GLU A 981 85.10 -4.59 23.43
CA GLU A 981 83.95 -5.49 23.20
C GLU A 981 83.72 -5.73 21.70
#